data_AF-A0A2V2LC48-F1
#
_entry.id   AF-A0A2V2LC48-F1
#
_cell.length_a   1.000
_cell.length_b   1.000
_cell.length_c   1.000
_cell.angle_alpha   90.00
_cell.angle_beta   90.00
_cell.angle_gamma   90.00
#
_symmetry.space_group_name_H-M   'P 1'
#
loop_
_entity.id
_entity.type
_entity.pdbx_description
1 polymer ?
#
loop_
_entity_poly.entity_id
_entity_poly.type
_entity_poly.pdbx_seq_one_letter_code
_entity_poly.pdbx_strand_id
1 'polypeptide(L)'
;MTDGIDFFESLEAMLVTAEDLLAVSGTNRFGEIFAVTNQGVDATGISSRGTLNIAPNDFNPEKIQINEDTGILPGFSIPMVDVGAQLGDVTGVIGYSFGNYEILPTQAFVASPSSLTAEVTTLAGDADTMTVASYNVLNLDPNDADGDTDVADGRFDAIAAQIVANLGAPDVIGLQEIQDNTGSTDDGTVSASQTLQLLVDAIVAAGGPAYSFIDNTFIADNASGGQPGANIRTAFLYNDARVDLVPGSVQTIDGQGSGQAFNGARLPLVADFEFNGETVTVVNNHFSSKGGSAPILGVEQPFDQRQEDVTVNGSLDERQAQSMAVQNFLAAKLAADPSAKLVALGDFNEFEFVSPVTGLENVLNADGTGVNNLTNTLPEDERYSFNFQGNSQSLDHILVSDSLADNADFDIVHVNSEFADGASKASDHDPLLATLGFEVMPQTWTLELLHITDQEASTGSIGDFARASGILNALEAQDLGNDGIADNTVRLSSGDAIIPGVFYDASEAVFGAGGIADIQLVNEMGFDAVAFGNHEFDKGTAELAELIAGFELARDGDNNLILDADGAATFTTTPIGDFSALTGTPTPYTGTAFPYLSTNLDFDTDPALKALAALGGQAPQPNTVTSSTILDVNGEMLGVVGAVTPNLAAISSTGGLGISPAWADGTPTPAELDALAAEIQAEVDALLAANPTLNKVVLLAHMQQITIEQGLATRLENVDIIVAGGSNTRLFDDNDYIRPGDSDQGQYPQFFTNAGGTTTALVNTDGSYKYVGRLVIDFDADGNIIANSYDETVSGAYATDATGLANVAGAEGLIDPEVQAITEAIQDQILATEGNVFGVSNVFLNGNRSGTAGDPDGVRTQETNLGNLTADANLAYAQSIDSTVMVSIKNGGGIRASIGETVVPAGGTGFERLPNGEILDDQGNVVKPAGGISQNDIQTTLAFNNDLSLLTVTRAELIEILEHGISGLPGVSGRFPQVSGIQFSFDESLPAGSRIVNAAITDMEGNDLDVLMRDGVLQGDAAAGVRIVTLGFLAGGGDGYPFPQGPEANRVDLENFDGDGINDGVATFAADGTEQDVLAEYLAANFGDAANAYDVADSGPAGDTRIQNLAFTADTVIDEPEFNLILGQGARDRLTGTDEADMIVSGAGSYETMEGGLGGDVFVFGLETMNGLRERDIISDYEVGVDVIGLTGGATVADIRETSSAVVVYFDDPTGAQDALFVRGDGVTAANLTFETIDTISFV
;
A
#
# COMPACT_ATOMS: atom_id res chain seq x y z
N MET A 1 76.41 43.50 0.31
CA MET A 1 76.16 43.63 -1.14
C MET A 1 74.69 43.28 -1.34
N THR A 2 73.98 43.91 -2.27
CA THR A 2 72.52 43.72 -2.46
C THR A 2 72.18 42.69 -3.53
N ASP A 3 73.20 42.00 -4.06
CA ASP A 3 73.10 41.06 -5.18
C ASP A 3 74.06 39.88 -4.90
N GLY A 4 73.57 38.64 -5.00
CA GLY A 4 74.32 37.42 -4.68
C GLY A 4 75.45 37.13 -5.68
N ILE A 5 75.26 37.51 -6.94
CA ILE A 5 76.29 37.34 -7.98
C ILE A 5 77.55 38.15 -7.65
N ASP A 6 77.38 39.41 -7.22
CA ASP A 6 78.48 40.29 -6.82
C ASP A 6 79.24 39.73 -5.61
N PHE A 7 78.54 39.06 -4.70
CA PHE A 7 79.13 38.45 -3.51
C PHE A 7 80.02 37.26 -3.90
N PHE A 8 79.48 36.29 -4.63
CA PHE A 8 80.25 35.10 -5.01
C PHE A 8 81.37 35.41 -6.01
N GLU A 9 81.16 36.31 -6.96
CA GLU A 9 82.21 36.80 -7.87
C GLU A 9 83.40 37.39 -7.09
N SER A 10 83.13 38.11 -5.99
CA SER A 10 84.19 38.66 -5.15
C SER A 10 85.04 37.61 -4.42
N LEU A 11 84.54 36.38 -4.34
CA LEU A 11 85.18 35.22 -3.72
C LEU A 11 85.76 34.22 -4.74
N GLU A 12 85.56 34.45 -6.05
CA GLU A 12 86.03 33.54 -7.09
C GLU A 12 87.54 33.27 -6.97
N ALA A 13 87.93 31.99 -7.12
CA ALA A 13 89.28 31.47 -6.94
C ALA A 13 89.89 31.66 -5.53
N MET A 14 89.09 32.05 -4.52
CA MET A 14 89.52 32.08 -3.12
C MET A 14 89.26 30.75 -2.42
N LEU A 15 90.13 30.41 -1.46
CA LEU A 15 89.88 29.32 -0.52
C LEU A 15 88.95 29.83 0.58
N VAL A 16 87.77 29.21 0.70
CA VAL A 16 86.72 29.56 1.67
C VAL A 16 86.36 28.38 2.54
N THR A 17 85.75 28.65 3.68
CA THR A 17 85.04 27.66 4.51
C THR A 17 83.60 28.12 4.62
N ALA A 18 82.67 27.30 4.14
CA ALA A 18 81.25 27.46 4.37
C ALA A 18 80.89 26.69 5.66
N GLU A 19 80.45 27.42 6.67
CA GLU A 19 80.21 26.87 8.02
C GLU A 19 78.81 26.26 8.10
N ASP A 20 78.72 25.09 8.78
CA ASP A 20 77.48 24.40 9.11
C ASP A 20 76.45 24.32 7.95
N LEU A 21 76.86 23.76 6.82
CA LEU A 21 76.01 23.68 5.62
C LEU A 21 74.82 22.71 5.80
N LEU A 22 73.65 23.15 5.32
CA LEU A 22 72.41 22.38 5.19
C LEU A 22 72.10 22.15 3.72
N ALA A 23 71.93 20.90 3.30
CA ALA A 23 71.53 20.55 1.94
C ALA A 23 70.06 20.96 1.68
N VAL A 24 69.82 21.67 0.58
CA VAL A 24 68.50 22.13 0.12
C VAL A 24 68.03 21.43 -1.16
N SER A 25 68.83 20.47 -1.66
CA SER A 25 68.46 19.50 -2.69
C SER A 25 69.03 18.14 -2.35
N GLY A 26 68.44 17.09 -2.92
CA GLY A 26 69.09 15.80 -3.01
C GLY A 26 70.37 15.86 -3.84
N THR A 27 71.32 14.96 -3.60
CA THR A 27 72.49 14.80 -4.48
C THR A 27 72.02 14.34 -5.86
N ASN A 28 72.35 15.11 -6.89
CA ASN A 28 71.94 14.80 -8.26
C ASN A 28 72.89 13.78 -8.94
N ARG A 29 72.53 13.32 -10.14
CA ARG A 29 73.28 12.35 -10.94
C ARG A 29 74.70 12.79 -11.33
N PHE A 30 75.00 14.08 -11.21
CA PHE A 30 76.35 14.63 -11.46
C PHE A 30 77.21 14.65 -10.19
N GLY A 31 76.67 14.24 -9.04
CA GLY A 31 77.35 14.28 -7.75
C GLY A 31 77.40 15.67 -7.14
N GLU A 32 76.44 16.54 -7.48
CA GLU A 32 76.38 17.92 -7.00
C GLU A 32 75.39 18.03 -5.83
N ILE A 33 75.73 18.82 -4.81
CA ILE A 33 74.84 19.16 -3.69
C ILE A 33 74.66 20.67 -3.63
N PHE A 34 73.42 21.15 -3.55
CA PHE A 34 73.15 22.56 -3.26
C PHE A 34 72.82 22.73 -1.78
N ALA A 35 73.41 23.75 -1.16
CA ALA A 35 73.31 23.95 0.27
C ALA A 35 73.31 25.44 0.65
N VAL A 36 72.88 25.71 1.88
CA VAL A 36 72.92 27.04 2.51
C VAL A 36 73.73 26.99 3.81
N THR A 37 74.44 28.06 4.13
CA THR A 37 75.30 28.14 5.32
C THR A 37 74.51 28.32 6.61
N ASN A 38 75.16 28.12 7.77
CA ASN A 38 74.60 28.42 9.09
C ASN A 38 73.26 27.70 9.34
N GLN A 39 73.16 26.45 8.87
CA GLN A 39 71.94 25.62 8.88
C GLN A 39 70.69 26.32 8.32
N GLY A 40 70.87 27.25 7.37
CA GLY A 40 69.77 27.97 6.74
C GLY A 40 69.15 29.08 7.57
N VAL A 41 69.69 29.43 8.75
CA VAL A 41 69.12 30.46 9.65
C VAL A 41 68.97 31.83 8.98
N ASP A 42 69.84 32.13 8.01
CA ASP A 42 69.88 33.40 7.30
C ASP A 42 69.29 33.34 5.88
N ALA A 43 68.80 32.16 5.46
CA ALA A 43 68.17 31.97 4.15
C ALA A 43 66.67 32.31 4.20
N THR A 44 66.12 32.76 3.08
CA THR A 44 64.69 33.00 2.90
C THR A 44 64.06 31.88 2.10
N GLY A 45 62.78 31.56 2.34
CA GLY A 45 62.08 30.53 1.56
C GLY A 45 62.45 29.07 1.89
N ILE A 46 63.12 28.80 3.02
CA ILE A 46 63.30 27.40 3.47
C ILE A 46 61.97 26.81 3.91
N SER A 47 61.59 25.68 3.33
CA SER A 47 60.38 24.95 3.70
C SER A 47 60.52 24.22 5.02
N SER A 48 59.38 23.81 5.59
CA SER A 48 59.35 22.92 6.76
C SER A 48 60.11 21.61 6.54
N ARG A 49 60.29 21.19 5.28
CA ARG A 49 61.00 19.99 4.86
C ARG A 49 62.46 20.23 4.47
N GLY A 50 62.90 21.49 4.44
CA GLY A 50 64.29 21.91 4.23
C GLY A 50 64.67 22.25 2.78
N THR A 51 63.71 22.21 1.86
CA THR A 51 63.87 22.70 0.48
C THR A 51 63.93 24.23 0.46
N LEU A 52 64.33 24.83 -0.66
CA LEU A 52 64.51 26.29 -0.80
C LEU A 52 63.67 26.78 -1.98
N ASN A 53 62.44 27.24 -1.69
CA ASN A 53 61.42 27.54 -2.70
C ASN A 53 61.72 28.85 -3.42
N ILE A 54 61.41 28.91 -4.72
CA ILE A 54 61.43 30.18 -5.46
C ILE A 54 60.16 30.98 -5.13
N ALA A 55 60.30 32.29 -5.06
CA ALA A 55 59.20 33.25 -4.99
C ALA A 55 59.31 34.30 -6.10
N PRO A 56 58.24 35.07 -6.40
CA PRO A 56 58.24 36.07 -7.48
C PRO A 56 59.40 37.09 -7.44
N ASN A 57 59.95 37.33 -6.25
CA ASN A 57 61.01 38.29 -5.99
C ASN A 57 62.24 37.66 -5.28
N ASP A 58 62.32 36.33 -5.21
CA ASP A 58 63.43 35.61 -4.59
C ASP A 58 63.75 34.32 -5.36
N PHE A 59 64.93 34.29 -5.99
CA PHE A 59 65.45 33.15 -6.75
C PHE A 59 66.63 32.47 -6.03
N ASN A 60 66.70 32.68 -4.73
CA ASN A 60 67.61 32.04 -3.78
C ASN A 60 69.09 32.32 -4.07
N PRO A 61 69.52 33.59 -4.08
CA PRO A 61 70.91 33.97 -4.34
C PRO A 61 71.89 33.52 -3.24
N GLU A 62 71.43 33.06 -2.08
CA GLU A 62 72.23 32.63 -0.94
C GLU A 62 72.73 31.18 -1.00
N LYS A 63 72.17 30.38 -1.91
CA LYS A 63 72.58 28.98 -2.06
C LYS A 63 73.97 28.88 -2.70
N ILE A 64 74.68 27.80 -2.38
CA ILE A 64 75.97 27.48 -2.98
C ILE A 64 76.00 26.02 -3.43
N GLN A 65 76.56 25.77 -4.62
CA GLN A 65 76.79 24.43 -5.12
C GLN A 65 78.06 23.84 -4.50
N ILE A 66 78.06 22.54 -4.21
CA ILE A 66 79.24 21.77 -3.80
C ILE A 66 79.45 20.72 -4.87
N ASN A 67 80.65 20.71 -5.44
CA ASN A 67 80.99 19.84 -6.57
C ASN A 67 82.37 19.23 -6.38
N GLU A 68 82.58 18.00 -6.86
CA GLU A 68 83.89 17.36 -6.81
C GLU A 68 84.77 17.70 -8.02
N ASP A 69 86.03 18.01 -7.74
CA ASP A 69 87.09 18.00 -8.75
C ASP A 69 88.17 16.99 -8.33
N THR A 70 88.24 15.86 -9.04
CA THR A 70 89.22 14.80 -8.78
C THR A 70 90.68 15.24 -8.95
N GLY A 71 90.91 16.35 -9.64
CA GLY A 71 92.21 17.01 -9.74
C GLY A 71 92.58 17.81 -8.48
N ILE A 72 91.60 18.28 -7.71
CA ILE A 72 91.78 19.03 -6.46
C ILE A 72 91.83 18.08 -5.25
N LEU A 73 90.89 17.14 -5.15
CA LEU A 73 90.80 16.19 -4.03
C LEU A 73 90.66 14.74 -4.53
N PRO A 74 91.77 14.09 -4.93
CA PRO A 74 91.73 12.73 -5.48
C PRO A 74 91.22 11.69 -4.46
N GLY A 75 90.25 10.86 -4.89
CA GLY A 75 89.74 9.73 -4.12
C GLY A 75 88.69 10.06 -3.07
N PHE A 76 88.23 11.32 -3.02
CA PHE A 76 87.01 11.70 -2.35
C PHE A 76 85.84 11.57 -3.33
N SER A 77 84.67 11.18 -2.81
CA SER A 77 83.41 11.20 -3.54
C SER A 77 82.39 11.98 -2.73
N ILE A 78 81.62 12.83 -3.39
CA ILE A 78 80.51 13.55 -2.75
C ILE A 78 79.51 12.55 -2.16
N PRO A 79 79.03 12.74 -0.91
CA PRO A 79 78.02 11.87 -0.32
C PRO A 79 76.66 12.00 -1.03
N MET A 80 75.94 10.89 -1.18
CA MET A 80 74.52 10.91 -1.55
C MET A 80 73.70 11.32 -0.33
N VAL A 81 73.00 12.44 -0.42
CA VAL A 81 72.21 13.02 0.66
C VAL A 81 70.86 13.51 0.15
N ASP A 82 69.84 13.37 0.98
CA ASP A 82 68.53 14.00 0.76
C ASP A 82 68.51 15.42 1.33
N VAL A 83 67.47 16.18 1.00
CA VAL A 83 67.21 17.50 1.59
C VAL A 83 67.21 17.43 3.12
N GLY A 84 67.78 18.47 3.75
CA GLY A 84 67.91 18.60 5.20
C GLY A 84 69.14 17.91 5.80
N ALA A 85 69.95 17.22 4.99
CA ALA A 85 71.21 16.65 5.46
C ALA A 85 72.20 17.75 5.89
N GLN A 86 72.89 17.52 7.01
CA GLN A 86 73.89 18.45 7.53
C GLN A 86 75.28 18.05 7.05
N LEU A 87 75.96 18.92 6.31
CA LEU A 87 77.28 18.64 5.75
C LEU A 87 78.43 19.10 6.67
N GLY A 88 78.10 19.88 7.72
CA GLY A 88 79.07 20.55 8.58
C GLY A 88 79.87 21.61 7.81
N ASP A 89 81.11 21.83 8.22
CA ASP A 89 81.99 22.79 7.55
C ASP A 89 82.59 22.20 6.26
N VAL A 90 82.37 22.86 5.13
CA VAL A 90 83.00 22.49 3.85
C VAL A 90 84.03 23.55 3.47
N THR A 91 85.29 23.13 3.32
CA THR A 91 86.40 24.00 2.93
C THR A 91 86.88 23.69 1.52
N GLY A 92 86.82 24.68 0.63
CA GLY A 92 87.12 24.51 -0.79
C GLY A 92 87.47 25.80 -1.51
N VAL A 93 87.83 25.69 -2.78
CA VAL A 93 88.06 26.86 -3.65
C VAL A 93 86.76 27.19 -4.36
N ILE A 94 86.38 28.47 -4.40
CA ILE A 94 85.22 28.91 -5.19
C ILE A 94 85.57 28.86 -6.68
N GLY A 95 84.79 28.07 -7.43
CA GLY A 95 84.76 28.04 -8.89
C GLY A 95 83.46 28.63 -9.43
N TYR A 96 83.40 28.78 -10.76
CA TYR A 96 82.19 29.15 -11.48
C TYR A 96 82.07 28.28 -12.73
N SER A 97 80.98 27.53 -12.83
CA SER A 97 80.75 26.57 -13.91
C SER A 97 79.25 26.47 -14.21
N PHE A 98 78.91 26.33 -15.49
CA PHE A 98 77.51 26.20 -15.96
C PHE A 98 76.51 27.22 -15.39
N GLY A 99 76.97 28.42 -15.03
CA GLY A 99 76.10 29.46 -14.50
C GLY A 99 75.84 29.40 -12.98
N ASN A 100 76.63 28.61 -12.25
CA ASN A 100 76.59 28.52 -10.79
C ASN A 100 77.98 28.75 -10.20
N TYR A 101 78.01 29.37 -9.01
CA TYR A 101 79.20 29.35 -8.17
C TYR A 101 79.22 28.07 -7.35
N GLU A 102 80.40 27.47 -7.24
CA GLU A 102 80.59 26.16 -6.61
C GLU A 102 81.77 26.18 -5.63
N ILE A 103 81.65 25.50 -4.51
CA ILE A 103 82.76 25.15 -3.64
C ILE A 103 83.33 23.82 -4.13
N LEU A 104 84.59 23.85 -4.59
CA LEU A 104 85.37 22.66 -4.93
C LEU A 104 86.15 22.20 -3.68
N PRO A 105 85.72 21.14 -2.96
CA PRO A 105 86.31 20.77 -1.68
C PRO A 105 87.80 20.45 -1.80
N THR A 106 88.59 21.00 -0.89
CA THR A 106 90.04 20.69 -0.76
C THR A 106 90.32 19.70 0.37
N GLN A 107 89.30 19.37 1.15
CA GLN A 107 89.31 18.44 2.27
C GLN A 107 88.01 17.62 2.24
N ALA A 108 88.10 16.35 2.62
CA ALA A 108 86.91 15.50 2.73
C ALA A 108 86.02 15.97 3.88
N PHE A 109 84.71 15.98 3.65
CA PHE A 109 83.68 16.21 4.67
C PHE A 109 82.78 14.98 4.81
N VAL A 110 81.99 14.93 5.88
CA VAL A 110 81.07 13.82 6.14
C VAL A 110 79.69 14.41 6.41
N ALA A 111 78.70 13.95 5.66
CA ALA A 111 77.31 14.34 5.87
C ALA A 111 76.68 13.53 7.02
N SER A 112 75.88 14.22 7.83
CA SER A 112 74.89 13.59 8.69
C SER A 112 73.58 13.51 7.91
N PRO A 113 72.99 12.32 7.76
CA PRO A 113 71.79 12.14 6.95
C PRO A 113 70.60 12.90 7.55
N SER A 114 69.68 13.30 6.68
CA SER A 114 68.39 13.86 7.05
C SER A 114 67.50 12.83 7.74
N SER A 115 66.49 13.29 8.48
CA SER A 115 65.39 12.45 8.97
C SER A 115 64.18 12.45 8.02
N LEU A 116 64.33 13.03 6.83
CA LEU A 116 63.28 13.15 5.83
C LEU A 116 62.78 11.77 5.40
N THR A 117 61.48 11.68 5.18
CA THR A 117 60.79 10.48 4.67
C THR A 117 59.82 10.89 3.58
N ALA A 118 59.62 10.00 2.61
CA ALA A 118 58.61 10.18 1.57
C ALA A 118 57.24 10.44 2.20
N GLU A 119 56.53 11.42 1.67
CA GLU A 119 55.21 11.82 2.15
C GLU A 119 54.13 10.82 1.75
N VAL A 120 53.13 10.65 2.62
CA VAL A 120 51.91 9.92 2.32
C VAL A 120 50.77 10.89 2.51
N THR A 121 49.99 11.10 1.46
CA THR A 121 48.86 12.03 1.51
C THR A 121 47.82 11.57 2.54
N THR A 122 47.12 12.54 3.14
CA THR A 122 45.93 12.26 3.94
C THR A 122 44.63 12.32 3.13
N LEU A 123 44.71 12.78 1.87
CA LEU A 123 43.56 12.86 0.98
C LEU A 123 43.15 11.46 0.53
N ALA A 124 41.85 11.20 0.48
CA ALA A 124 41.30 9.94 0.04
C ALA A 124 39.94 10.17 -0.63
N GLY A 125 39.63 9.34 -1.63
CA GLY A 125 38.29 9.28 -2.19
C GLY A 125 37.36 8.48 -1.30
N ASP A 126 36.07 8.81 -1.34
CA ASP A 126 34.99 8.05 -0.71
C ASP A 126 33.79 7.95 -1.65
N ALA A 127 32.59 7.65 -1.15
CA ALA A 127 31.41 7.52 -1.98
C ALA A 127 31.06 8.82 -2.71
N ASP A 128 31.35 9.98 -2.12
CA ASP A 128 30.89 11.29 -2.59
C ASP A 128 32.05 12.16 -3.10
N THR A 129 33.28 11.65 -2.97
CA THR A 129 34.52 12.36 -3.27
C THR A 129 35.34 11.58 -4.30
N MET A 130 35.59 12.21 -5.45
CA MET A 130 36.47 11.70 -6.50
C MET A 130 37.91 12.16 -6.27
N THR A 131 38.89 11.30 -6.55
CA THR A 131 40.31 11.66 -6.51
C THR A 131 40.92 11.77 -7.90
N VAL A 132 41.60 12.88 -8.17
CA VAL A 132 42.28 13.14 -9.46
C VAL A 132 43.73 13.52 -9.21
N ALA A 133 44.65 12.78 -9.83
CA ALA A 133 46.09 12.98 -9.69
C ALA A 133 46.75 13.40 -11.00
N SER A 134 47.87 14.12 -10.89
CA SER A 134 48.81 14.38 -11.99
C SER A 134 50.17 13.80 -11.63
N TYR A 135 50.79 13.07 -12.56
CA TYR A 135 52.11 12.50 -12.32
C TYR A 135 52.98 12.44 -13.60
N ASN A 136 54.01 13.29 -13.64
CA ASN A 136 55.11 13.17 -14.60
C ASN A 136 56.03 12.00 -14.20
N VAL A 137 56.15 10.99 -15.05
CA VAL A 137 56.85 9.72 -14.75
C VAL A 137 58.25 9.61 -15.36
N LEU A 138 58.87 10.74 -15.74
CA LEU A 138 60.24 10.81 -16.22
C LEU A 138 60.52 9.85 -17.39
N ASN A 139 60.02 10.19 -18.57
CA ASN A 139 60.30 9.49 -19.83
C ASN A 139 60.08 7.97 -19.84
N LEU A 140 59.11 7.48 -19.08
CA LEU A 140 58.92 6.06 -18.79
C LEU A 140 58.75 5.19 -20.06
N ASP A 141 59.55 4.13 -20.19
CA ASP A 141 59.55 3.19 -21.32
C ASP A 141 59.97 1.75 -20.93
N PRO A 142 59.54 0.70 -21.66
CA PRO A 142 59.83 -0.69 -21.30
C PRO A 142 61.16 -1.25 -21.86
N ASN A 143 61.95 -0.47 -22.61
CA ASN A 143 63.09 -0.90 -23.41
C ASN A 143 64.44 -0.47 -22.83
N ASP A 144 64.99 -1.27 -21.90
CA ASP A 144 66.34 -1.09 -21.30
C ASP A 144 67.54 -1.06 -22.29
N ALA A 145 67.32 -1.18 -23.60
CA ALA A 145 68.37 -1.22 -24.62
C ALA A 145 68.48 0.06 -25.45
N ASP A 146 67.66 1.08 -25.19
CA ASP A 146 67.61 2.33 -25.94
C ASP A 146 68.59 3.40 -25.41
N GLY A 147 69.11 3.21 -24.21
CA GLY A 147 70.02 4.15 -23.54
C GLY A 147 69.49 4.66 -22.20
N ASP A 148 68.22 4.44 -21.89
CA ASP A 148 67.62 4.47 -20.55
C ASP A 148 67.37 3.03 -20.06
N THR A 149 67.24 2.83 -18.74
CA THR A 149 67.13 1.50 -18.11
C THR A 149 66.01 1.43 -17.07
N ASP A 150 64.84 1.94 -17.40
CA ASP A 150 63.69 2.10 -16.50
C ASP A 150 63.25 0.82 -15.79
N VAL A 151 63.18 -0.30 -16.52
CA VAL A 151 62.73 -1.58 -15.97
C VAL A 151 63.84 -2.16 -15.09
N ALA A 152 65.08 -2.14 -15.57
CA ALA A 152 66.22 -2.67 -14.82
C ALA A 152 66.53 -1.85 -13.54
N ASP A 153 66.27 -0.56 -13.55
CA ASP A 153 66.47 0.35 -12.42
C ASP A 153 65.28 0.34 -11.43
N GLY A 154 64.18 -0.34 -11.78
CA GLY A 154 63.00 -0.49 -10.92
C GLY A 154 62.08 0.73 -10.91
N ARG A 155 62.13 1.59 -11.94
CA ARG A 155 61.32 2.82 -12.03
C ARG A 155 59.81 2.51 -12.03
N PHE A 156 59.38 1.49 -12.80
CA PHE A 156 57.98 1.02 -12.79
C PHE A 156 57.51 0.61 -11.39
N ASP A 157 58.32 -0.17 -10.67
CA ASP A 157 57.99 -0.62 -9.30
C ASP A 157 57.94 0.56 -8.33
N ALA A 158 58.81 1.55 -8.48
CA ALA A 158 58.84 2.75 -7.65
C ALA A 158 57.62 3.65 -7.88
N ILE A 159 57.24 3.91 -9.14
CA ILE A 159 56.03 4.66 -9.51
C ILE A 159 54.79 3.93 -8.98
N ALA A 160 54.70 2.61 -9.22
CA ALA A 160 53.59 1.79 -8.73
C ALA A 160 53.46 1.84 -7.20
N ALA A 161 54.58 1.74 -6.48
CA ALA A 161 54.60 1.85 -5.03
C ALA A 161 54.12 3.23 -4.55
N GLN A 162 54.52 4.31 -5.22
CA GLN A 162 54.06 5.66 -4.88
C GLN A 162 52.57 5.88 -5.19
N ILE A 163 52.06 5.38 -6.32
CA ILE A 163 50.63 5.42 -6.66
C ILE A 163 49.80 4.72 -5.59
N VAL A 164 50.22 3.53 -5.13
CA VAL A 164 49.45 2.74 -4.17
C VAL A 164 49.63 3.24 -2.74
N ALA A 165 50.86 3.44 -2.29
CA ALA A 165 51.18 3.67 -0.89
C ALA A 165 51.20 5.15 -0.49
N ASN A 166 51.58 6.05 -1.40
CA ASN A 166 51.75 7.46 -1.11
C ASN A 166 50.56 8.31 -1.60
N LEU A 167 49.98 7.98 -2.76
CA LEU A 167 48.80 8.65 -3.33
C LEU A 167 47.46 7.99 -2.96
N GLY A 168 47.47 6.78 -2.39
CA GLY A 168 46.23 6.09 -1.99
C GLY A 168 45.40 5.53 -3.15
N ALA A 169 46.03 5.22 -4.29
CA ALA A 169 45.39 4.70 -5.51
C ALA A 169 44.24 5.59 -6.04
N PRO A 170 44.55 6.77 -6.61
CA PRO A 170 43.56 7.75 -7.09
C PRO A 170 42.58 7.20 -8.15
N ASP A 171 41.40 7.80 -8.27
CA ASP A 171 40.36 7.37 -9.22
C ASP A 171 40.77 7.64 -10.67
N VAL A 172 41.36 8.80 -10.95
CA VAL A 172 41.92 9.18 -12.26
C VAL A 172 43.32 9.73 -12.08
N ILE A 173 44.27 9.25 -12.90
CA ILE A 173 45.66 9.71 -12.90
C ILE A 173 46.01 10.20 -14.30
N GLY A 174 46.29 11.49 -14.44
CA GLY A 174 46.89 12.07 -15.62
C GLY A 174 48.40 11.87 -15.60
N LEU A 175 48.91 11.02 -16.48
CA LEU A 175 50.33 10.75 -16.62
C LEU A 175 50.97 11.67 -17.66
N GLN A 176 52.17 12.16 -17.37
CA GLN A 176 53.02 12.85 -18.34
C GLN A 176 54.36 12.13 -18.52
N GLU A 177 55.02 12.42 -19.63
CA GLU A 177 56.27 11.78 -20.04
C GLU A 177 56.20 10.27 -20.31
N ILE A 178 55.09 9.78 -20.84
CA ILE A 178 54.99 8.38 -21.29
C ILE A 178 55.65 8.23 -22.67
N GLN A 179 56.61 7.32 -22.79
CA GLN A 179 57.23 6.95 -24.07
C GLN A 179 56.50 5.80 -24.77
N ASP A 180 56.83 5.59 -26.04
CA ASP A 180 56.22 4.52 -26.83
C ASP A 180 56.85 3.19 -26.43
N ASN A 181 56.32 2.09 -26.99
CA ASN A 181 56.74 0.75 -26.62
C ASN A 181 58.22 0.45 -26.90
N THR A 182 58.95 1.33 -27.59
CA THR A 182 60.35 1.16 -27.96
C THR A 182 61.29 2.22 -27.37
N GLY A 183 60.76 3.07 -26.48
CA GLY A 183 61.52 4.16 -25.88
C GLY A 183 62.05 5.11 -26.95
N SER A 184 63.30 5.55 -26.81
CA SER A 184 63.95 6.46 -27.76
C SER A 184 64.45 5.82 -29.06
N THR A 185 64.10 4.56 -29.32
CA THR A 185 64.45 3.90 -30.58
C THR A 185 63.55 4.40 -31.72
N ASP A 186 64.10 5.23 -32.62
CA ASP A 186 63.42 5.73 -33.80
C ASP A 186 63.16 4.62 -34.86
N ASP A 187 62.14 3.80 -34.64
CA ASP A 187 61.73 2.71 -35.54
C ASP A 187 60.32 2.87 -36.16
N GLY A 188 59.66 3.99 -35.87
CA GLY A 188 58.32 4.34 -36.33
C GLY A 188 57.17 3.80 -35.46
N THR A 189 57.47 3.20 -34.31
CA THR A 189 56.48 2.86 -33.28
C THR A 189 55.96 4.13 -32.61
N VAL A 190 54.64 4.22 -32.42
CA VAL A 190 54.00 5.41 -31.79
C VAL A 190 53.09 5.03 -30.61
N SER A 191 52.66 3.77 -30.50
CA SER A 191 51.79 3.37 -29.37
C SER A 191 52.59 3.21 -28.09
N ALA A 192 51.99 3.61 -26.96
CA ALA A 192 52.51 3.40 -25.62
C ALA A 192 51.75 2.32 -24.82
N SER A 193 50.92 1.52 -25.50
CA SER A 193 50.06 0.52 -24.86
C SER A 193 50.82 -0.54 -24.03
N GLN A 194 52.04 -0.93 -24.42
CA GLN A 194 52.86 -1.86 -23.63
C GLN A 194 53.49 -1.16 -22.43
N THR A 195 53.94 0.09 -22.60
CA THR A 195 54.42 0.93 -21.50
C THR A 195 53.34 1.08 -20.42
N LEU A 196 52.13 1.49 -20.82
CA LEU A 196 51.00 1.68 -19.90
C LEU A 196 50.56 0.37 -19.24
N GLN A 197 50.46 -0.73 -20.02
CA GLN A 197 50.11 -2.02 -19.44
C GLN A 197 51.15 -2.51 -18.43
N LEU A 198 52.45 -2.30 -18.69
CA LEU A 198 53.51 -2.68 -17.75
C LEU A 198 53.41 -1.90 -16.44
N LEU A 199 53.05 -0.62 -16.50
CA LEU A 199 52.79 0.19 -15.31
C LEU A 199 51.54 -0.29 -14.55
N VAL A 200 50.44 -0.60 -15.24
CA VAL A 200 49.25 -1.19 -14.62
C VAL A 200 49.58 -2.51 -13.93
N ASP A 201 50.34 -3.39 -14.58
CA ASP A 201 50.77 -4.67 -14.01
C ASP A 201 51.61 -4.47 -12.74
N ALA A 202 52.51 -3.48 -12.73
CA ALA A 202 53.30 -3.11 -11.57
C ALA A 202 52.43 -2.56 -10.42
N ILE A 203 51.44 -1.71 -10.71
CA ILE A 203 50.47 -1.20 -9.73
C ILE A 203 49.69 -2.34 -9.08
N VAL A 204 49.19 -3.28 -9.89
CA VAL A 204 48.51 -4.49 -9.38
C VAL A 204 49.45 -5.32 -8.51
N ALA A 205 50.72 -5.47 -8.91
CA ALA A 205 51.71 -6.19 -8.12
C ALA A 205 52.04 -5.50 -6.78
N ALA A 206 51.96 -4.18 -6.73
CA ALA A 206 52.10 -3.37 -5.50
C ALA A 206 50.86 -3.41 -4.60
N GLY A 207 49.75 -3.99 -5.06
CA GLY A 207 48.48 -4.13 -4.32
C GLY A 207 47.42 -3.08 -4.66
N GLY A 208 47.62 -2.31 -5.73
CA GLY A 208 46.66 -1.34 -6.25
C GLY A 208 45.58 -1.95 -7.14
N PRO A 209 44.63 -1.12 -7.63
CA PRO A 209 43.59 -1.57 -8.55
C PRO A 209 44.15 -1.89 -9.93
N ALA A 210 43.41 -2.71 -10.68
CA ALA A 210 43.67 -2.93 -12.09
C ALA A 210 43.09 -1.76 -12.90
N TYR A 211 43.87 -0.70 -13.06
CA TYR A 211 43.47 0.48 -13.83
C TYR A 211 43.22 0.16 -15.30
N SER A 212 42.21 0.80 -15.88
CA SER A 212 42.09 0.99 -17.32
C SER A 212 42.95 2.19 -17.75
N PHE A 213 43.34 2.26 -19.03
CA PHE A 213 44.21 3.33 -19.52
C PHE A 213 43.77 3.92 -20.87
N ILE A 214 44.11 5.19 -21.09
CA ILE A 214 43.89 5.91 -22.33
C ILE A 214 45.25 6.37 -22.89
N ASP A 215 45.67 5.77 -24.01
CA ASP A 215 46.85 6.16 -24.79
C ASP A 215 46.51 7.39 -25.66
N ASN A 216 47.33 8.44 -25.62
CA ASN A 216 47.16 9.61 -26.50
C ASN A 216 47.62 9.28 -27.93
N THR A 217 46.69 8.74 -28.71
CA THR A 217 46.93 8.33 -30.10
C THR A 217 46.86 9.47 -31.13
N PHE A 218 46.64 10.72 -30.69
CA PHE A 218 46.54 11.88 -31.60
C PHE A 218 47.90 12.40 -32.09
N ILE A 219 48.99 11.91 -31.51
CA ILE A 219 50.36 12.30 -31.87
C ILE A 219 50.80 11.65 -33.18
N ALA A 220 51.73 12.30 -33.87
CA ALA A 220 52.42 11.72 -35.03
C ALA A 220 53.85 11.28 -34.67
N ASP A 221 54.36 10.30 -35.42
CA ASP A 221 55.75 9.83 -35.31
C ASP A 221 56.74 11.01 -35.43
N ASN A 222 57.64 11.12 -34.46
CA ASN A 222 58.64 12.17 -34.30
C ASN A 222 58.08 13.61 -34.28
N ALA A 223 56.81 13.80 -33.95
CA ALA A 223 56.19 15.13 -33.87
C ALA A 223 56.17 15.72 -32.45
N SER A 224 56.22 14.87 -31.42
CA SER A 224 56.33 15.29 -30.02
C SER A 224 57.77 15.67 -29.68
N GLY A 225 57.95 16.81 -29.00
CA GLY A 225 59.26 17.23 -28.48
C GLY A 225 59.75 16.41 -27.29
N GLY A 226 60.99 16.66 -26.86
CA GLY A 226 61.67 15.93 -25.79
C GLY A 226 62.80 15.06 -26.34
N GLN A 227 62.90 13.81 -25.87
CA GLN A 227 63.91 12.86 -26.34
C GLN A 227 63.66 12.47 -27.81
N PRO A 228 64.65 12.64 -28.71
CA PRO A 228 64.50 12.26 -30.11
C PRO A 228 64.14 10.77 -30.27
N GLY A 229 63.15 10.45 -31.12
CA GLY A 229 62.69 9.08 -31.38
C GLY A 229 61.63 8.55 -30.42
N ALA A 230 61.41 9.19 -29.26
CA ALA A 230 60.62 8.63 -28.16
C ALA A 230 59.09 8.86 -28.20
N ASN A 231 58.64 9.76 -29.07
CA ASN A 231 57.22 10.14 -29.24
C ASN A 231 56.47 10.59 -27.97
N ILE A 232 57.16 11.08 -26.94
CA ILE A 232 56.63 11.36 -25.59
C ILE A 232 55.19 11.93 -25.59
N ARG A 233 54.33 11.44 -24.69
CA ARG A 233 52.91 11.82 -24.63
C ARG A 233 52.34 11.90 -23.22
N THR A 234 51.15 12.47 -23.14
CA THR A 234 50.23 12.39 -21.98
C THR A 234 49.39 11.12 -22.08
N ALA A 235 48.93 10.58 -20.95
CA ALA A 235 48.03 9.42 -20.90
C ALA A 235 47.14 9.48 -19.65
N PHE A 236 46.09 8.67 -19.58
CA PHE A 236 45.31 8.48 -18.36
C PHE A 236 45.39 7.05 -17.85
N LEU A 237 45.43 6.87 -16.53
CA LEU A 237 44.97 5.67 -15.83
C LEU A 237 43.68 6.01 -15.09
N TYR A 238 42.70 5.11 -15.05
CA TYR A 238 41.44 5.36 -14.34
C TYR A 238 40.80 4.06 -13.82
N ASN A 239 40.19 4.14 -12.64
CA ASN A 239 39.64 3.00 -11.93
C ASN A 239 38.17 2.79 -12.31
N ASP A 240 37.90 1.82 -13.20
CA ASP A 240 36.55 1.48 -13.67
C ASP A 240 35.58 1.07 -12.54
N ALA A 241 36.08 0.74 -11.35
CA ALA A 241 35.22 0.46 -10.20
C ALA A 241 34.71 1.73 -9.50
N ARG A 242 35.18 2.91 -9.93
CA ARG A 242 34.96 4.20 -9.27
C ARG A 242 34.43 5.25 -10.22
N VAL A 243 34.91 5.26 -11.47
CA VAL A 243 34.51 6.22 -12.52
C VAL A 243 34.26 5.50 -13.84
N ASP A 244 33.34 6.02 -14.63
CA ASP A 244 33.07 5.54 -15.98
C ASP A 244 33.62 6.52 -17.03
N LEU A 245 34.31 6.00 -18.06
CA LEU A 245 34.73 6.81 -19.20
C LEU A 245 33.51 7.09 -20.10
N VAL A 246 33.17 8.37 -20.28
CA VAL A 246 32.07 8.76 -21.18
C VAL A 246 32.43 8.39 -22.62
N PRO A 247 31.66 7.52 -23.31
CA PRO A 247 32.00 7.04 -24.64
C PRO A 247 32.13 8.17 -25.67
N GLY A 248 33.27 8.21 -26.38
CA GLY A 248 33.53 9.19 -27.43
C GLY A 248 33.98 10.57 -26.95
N SER A 249 34.20 10.76 -25.64
CA SER A 249 34.70 12.02 -25.06
C SER A 249 36.18 12.29 -25.36
N VAL A 250 36.96 11.24 -25.60
CA VAL A 250 38.42 11.31 -25.76
C VAL A 250 38.82 12.17 -26.97
N GLN A 251 39.59 13.23 -26.71
CA GLN A 251 40.02 14.20 -27.72
C GLN A 251 41.36 14.87 -27.35
N THR A 252 41.86 15.71 -28.26
CA THR A 252 43.07 16.55 -28.05
C THR A 252 42.73 18.03 -28.27
N ILE A 253 43.60 18.91 -27.77
CA ILE A 253 43.51 20.36 -27.99
C ILE A 253 44.56 20.78 -29.06
N ASP A 254 44.11 21.49 -30.10
CA ASP A 254 44.90 21.94 -31.26
C ASP A 254 45.66 20.80 -31.99
N GLY A 255 46.96 20.94 -32.30
CA GLY A 255 47.71 19.94 -33.07
C GLY A 255 49.22 20.23 -33.16
N GLN A 256 49.96 19.31 -33.80
CA GLN A 256 51.43 19.36 -33.92
C GLN A 256 51.93 19.84 -35.29
N GLY A 257 51.04 20.34 -36.15
CA GLY A 257 51.40 20.89 -37.46
C GLY A 257 52.06 22.27 -37.37
N SER A 258 52.80 22.65 -38.41
CA SER A 258 53.46 23.96 -38.50
C SER A 258 52.47 25.11 -38.24
N GLY A 259 52.73 25.91 -37.20
CA GLY A 259 51.92 27.08 -36.82
C GLY A 259 50.81 26.79 -35.80
N GLN A 260 50.66 25.54 -35.36
CA GLN A 260 49.81 25.16 -34.22
C GLN A 260 50.59 25.28 -32.90
N ALA A 261 49.87 25.41 -31.79
CA ALA A 261 50.45 25.69 -30.47
C ALA A 261 51.34 24.55 -29.95
N PHE A 262 51.06 23.30 -30.35
CA PHE A 262 51.81 22.12 -29.91
C PHE A 262 52.78 21.57 -30.96
N ASN A 263 53.15 22.38 -31.96
CA ASN A 263 54.16 22.00 -32.96
C ASN A 263 55.52 21.73 -32.30
N GLY A 264 55.96 20.46 -32.27
CA GLY A 264 57.17 20.06 -31.56
C GLY A 264 57.00 19.93 -30.04
N ALA A 265 55.77 19.86 -29.53
CA ALA A 265 55.45 19.69 -28.11
C ALA A 265 54.48 18.51 -27.90
N ARG A 266 54.20 18.16 -26.65
CA ARG A 266 53.29 17.05 -26.31
C ARG A 266 51.83 17.52 -26.39
N LEU A 267 50.99 16.77 -27.09
CA LEU A 267 49.56 17.11 -27.18
C LEU A 267 48.84 16.88 -25.84
N PRO A 268 47.93 17.77 -25.42
CA PRO A 268 47.05 17.49 -24.31
C PRO A 268 46.09 16.33 -24.62
N LEU A 269 45.77 15.53 -23.61
CA LEU A 269 44.74 14.49 -23.71
C LEU A 269 43.54 14.90 -22.87
N VAL A 270 42.36 14.90 -23.47
CA VAL A 270 41.09 15.23 -22.80
C VAL A 270 40.21 14.00 -22.76
N ALA A 271 39.59 13.75 -21.62
CA ALA A 271 38.55 12.73 -21.45
C ALA A 271 37.48 13.23 -20.46
N ASP A 272 36.24 12.77 -20.65
CA ASP A 272 35.15 13.03 -19.71
C ASP A 272 34.92 11.74 -18.89
N PHE A 273 34.88 11.87 -17.56
CA PHE A 273 34.62 10.79 -16.62
C PHE A 273 33.32 11.05 -15.86
N GLU A 274 32.49 10.02 -15.68
CA GLU A 274 31.28 10.08 -14.88
C GLU A 274 31.56 9.58 -13.45
N PHE A 275 31.13 10.34 -12.46
CA PHE A 275 31.21 10.02 -11.04
C PHE A 275 29.93 10.51 -10.37
N ASN A 276 29.19 9.63 -9.70
CA ASN A 276 27.90 9.94 -9.06
C ASN A 276 26.90 10.70 -9.95
N GLY A 277 26.75 10.28 -11.21
CA GLY A 277 25.85 10.91 -12.18
C GLY A 277 26.33 12.27 -12.71
N GLU A 278 27.51 12.72 -12.28
CA GLU A 278 28.09 13.99 -12.69
C GLU A 278 29.27 13.78 -13.64
N THR A 279 29.35 14.59 -14.69
CA THR A 279 30.42 14.50 -15.69
C THR A 279 31.56 15.47 -15.36
N VAL A 280 32.79 14.96 -15.26
CA VAL A 280 34.03 15.70 -15.05
C VAL A 280 34.91 15.63 -16.29
N THR A 281 35.17 16.77 -16.95
CA THR A 281 36.13 16.85 -18.06
C THR A 281 37.54 17.07 -17.51
N VAL A 282 38.45 16.13 -17.75
CA VAL A 282 39.86 16.22 -17.34
C VAL A 282 40.76 16.47 -18.55
N VAL A 283 41.57 17.54 -18.48
CA VAL A 283 42.57 17.93 -19.49
C VAL A 283 43.95 17.68 -18.93
N ASN A 284 44.64 16.67 -19.45
CA ASN A 284 46.01 16.34 -19.09
C ASN A 284 47.00 17.04 -20.03
N ASN A 285 47.86 17.90 -19.47
CA ASN A 285 48.78 18.76 -20.20
C ASN A 285 50.25 18.39 -19.93
N HIS A 286 51.10 18.58 -20.94
CA HIS A 286 52.55 18.62 -20.76
C HIS A 286 53.14 19.66 -21.71
N PHE A 287 53.44 20.85 -21.19
CA PHE A 287 53.86 21.99 -21.99
C PHE A 287 55.34 21.91 -22.42
N SER A 288 55.78 22.84 -23.26
CA SER A 288 57.18 22.92 -23.69
C SER A 288 58.10 23.14 -22.48
N SER A 289 59.21 22.39 -22.41
CA SER A 289 60.20 22.52 -21.33
C SER A 289 60.80 23.93 -21.25
N LYS A 290 61.20 24.36 -20.04
CA LYS A 290 62.03 25.56 -19.79
C LYS A 290 63.46 25.47 -20.36
N GLY A 291 63.77 24.45 -21.16
CA GLY A 291 65.05 24.29 -21.83
C GLY A 291 65.49 25.55 -22.60
N GLY A 292 66.76 25.92 -22.48
CA GLY A 292 67.30 27.13 -23.10
C GLY A 292 67.13 28.41 -22.26
N SER A 293 66.55 28.33 -21.06
CA SER A 293 66.54 29.44 -20.10
C SER A 293 67.96 29.90 -19.73
N ALA A 294 68.10 31.19 -19.45
CA ALA A 294 69.35 31.75 -18.96
C ALA A 294 69.67 31.21 -17.55
N PRO A 295 70.94 31.00 -17.19
CA PRO A 295 71.31 30.59 -15.83
C PRO A 295 70.96 31.68 -14.80
N ILE A 296 70.48 31.28 -13.62
CA ILE A 296 70.03 32.19 -12.54
C ILE A 296 71.15 33.12 -12.07
N LEU A 297 72.38 32.60 -11.87
CA LEU A 297 73.57 33.39 -11.53
C LEU A 297 74.41 33.73 -12.77
N GLY A 298 73.76 33.87 -13.93
CA GLY A 298 74.38 34.22 -15.20
C GLY A 298 74.41 35.72 -15.50
N VAL A 299 74.69 36.07 -16.76
CA VAL A 299 74.85 37.47 -17.22
C VAL A 299 73.54 38.25 -17.38
N GLU A 300 72.40 37.56 -17.45
CA GLU A 300 71.08 38.15 -17.68
C GLU A 300 70.42 38.52 -16.34
N GLN A 301 70.78 39.69 -15.78
CA GLN A 301 70.31 40.19 -14.48
C GLN A 301 69.46 41.48 -14.61
N PRO A 302 68.56 41.81 -13.66
CA PRO A 302 68.16 40.99 -12.52
C PRO A 302 67.19 39.88 -12.96
N PHE A 303 67.52 38.62 -12.64
CA PHE A 303 66.84 37.43 -13.17
C PHE A 303 65.36 37.35 -12.76
N ASP A 304 65.05 37.67 -11.51
CA ASP A 304 63.70 37.68 -10.91
C ASP A 304 62.69 38.52 -11.72
N GLN A 305 63.11 39.69 -12.22
CA GLN A 305 62.21 40.61 -12.93
C GLN A 305 62.01 40.26 -14.41
N ARG A 306 62.64 39.19 -14.90
CA ARG A 306 62.70 38.85 -16.34
C ARG A 306 62.06 37.50 -16.66
N GLN A 307 61.23 36.96 -15.79
CA GLN A 307 60.52 35.70 -16.06
C GLN A 307 59.49 35.81 -17.19
N GLU A 308 59.07 37.02 -17.55
CA GLU A 308 58.22 37.31 -18.73
C GLU A 308 59.02 37.63 -20.02
N ASP A 309 60.35 37.46 -20.00
CA ASP A 309 61.23 37.69 -21.14
C ASP A 309 61.64 36.35 -21.77
N VAL A 310 61.22 36.11 -23.02
CA VAL A 310 61.51 34.88 -23.78
C VAL A 310 63.01 34.60 -24.00
N THR A 311 63.88 35.60 -23.78
CA THR A 311 65.34 35.42 -23.85
C THR A 311 65.95 34.92 -22.54
N VAL A 312 65.20 34.99 -21.44
CA VAL A 312 65.60 34.54 -20.09
C VAL A 312 64.84 33.28 -19.70
N ASN A 313 63.53 33.26 -19.89
CA ASN A 313 62.66 32.11 -19.65
C ASN A 313 62.42 31.39 -20.98
N GLY A 314 63.21 30.36 -21.25
CA GLY A 314 63.23 29.65 -22.53
C GLY A 314 61.88 29.03 -22.88
N SER A 315 61.52 29.01 -24.17
CA SER A 315 60.22 28.51 -24.66
C SER A 315 58.98 29.13 -23.98
N LEU A 316 59.10 30.32 -23.39
CA LEU A 316 57.96 31.02 -22.80
C LEU A 316 56.89 31.35 -23.84
N ASP A 317 57.29 31.74 -25.06
CA ASP A 317 56.36 32.04 -26.16
C ASP A 317 55.57 30.80 -26.61
N GLU A 318 56.22 29.64 -26.65
CA GLU A 318 55.55 28.36 -26.92
C GLU A 318 54.53 28.03 -25.83
N ARG A 319 54.91 28.14 -24.55
CA ARG A 319 54.02 27.87 -23.41
C ARG A 319 52.86 28.85 -23.32
N GLN A 320 53.08 30.12 -23.65
CA GLN A 320 51.99 31.11 -23.77
C GLN A 320 51.00 30.71 -24.86
N ALA A 321 51.47 30.21 -26.01
CA ALA A 321 50.60 29.74 -27.07
C ALA A 321 49.82 28.47 -26.68
N GLN A 322 50.48 27.52 -25.99
CA GLN A 322 49.87 26.28 -25.48
C GLN A 322 48.83 26.58 -24.40
N SER A 323 49.19 27.44 -23.44
CA SER A 323 48.27 27.95 -22.41
C SER A 323 47.04 28.59 -23.06
N MET A 324 47.23 29.46 -24.04
CA MET A 324 46.11 30.10 -24.73
C MET A 324 45.21 29.10 -25.48
N ALA A 325 45.76 28.01 -26.03
CA ALA A 325 44.95 26.95 -26.65
C ALA A 325 44.07 26.22 -25.61
N VAL A 326 44.62 25.91 -24.44
CA VAL A 326 43.88 25.29 -23.33
C VAL A 326 42.84 26.26 -22.75
N GLN A 327 43.20 27.54 -22.54
CA GLN A 327 42.28 28.59 -22.12
C GLN A 327 41.05 28.68 -23.03
N ASN A 328 41.26 28.67 -24.35
CA ASN A 328 40.16 28.72 -25.31
C ASN A 328 39.25 27.49 -25.22
N PHE A 329 39.80 26.30 -24.95
CA PHE A 329 39.03 25.08 -24.75
C PHE A 329 38.17 25.15 -23.49
N LEU A 330 38.77 25.52 -22.35
CA LEU A 330 38.07 25.65 -21.07
C LEU A 330 36.98 26.73 -21.15
N ALA A 331 37.30 27.90 -21.73
CA ALA A 331 36.32 28.97 -21.92
C ALA A 331 35.16 28.54 -22.83
N ALA A 332 35.39 27.70 -23.84
CA ALA A 332 34.33 27.20 -24.70
C ALA A 332 33.39 26.22 -23.96
N LYS A 333 33.94 25.36 -23.10
CA LYS A 333 33.15 24.44 -22.24
C LYS A 333 32.32 25.23 -21.23
N LEU A 334 32.96 26.14 -20.51
CA LEU A 334 32.31 27.01 -19.53
C LEU A 334 31.26 27.95 -20.15
N ALA A 335 31.46 28.40 -21.39
CA ALA A 335 30.45 29.19 -22.11
C ALA A 335 29.25 28.36 -22.58
N ALA A 336 29.42 27.06 -22.80
CA ALA A 336 28.33 26.14 -23.13
C ALA A 336 27.55 25.74 -21.87
N ASP A 337 28.25 25.55 -20.75
CA ASP A 337 27.68 25.24 -19.44
C ASP A 337 28.54 25.89 -18.34
N PRO A 338 28.05 26.96 -17.68
CA PRO A 338 28.76 27.62 -16.59
C PRO A 338 28.99 26.74 -15.36
N SER A 339 28.22 25.66 -15.21
CA SER A 339 28.37 24.70 -14.11
C SER A 339 29.31 23.53 -14.44
N ALA A 340 29.85 23.49 -15.66
CA ALA A 340 30.70 22.41 -16.13
C ALA A 340 31.86 22.14 -15.16
N LYS A 341 32.04 20.88 -14.79
CA LYS A 341 33.07 20.42 -13.86
C LYS A 341 34.34 20.12 -14.66
N LEU A 342 35.28 21.05 -14.62
CA LEU A 342 36.50 21.00 -15.45
C LEU A 342 37.73 20.88 -14.57
N VAL A 343 38.65 20.00 -14.96
CA VAL A 343 39.97 19.85 -14.34
C VAL A 343 41.03 20.01 -15.43
N ALA A 344 41.94 20.97 -15.28
CA ALA A 344 43.14 21.10 -16.11
C ALA A 344 44.36 20.81 -15.25
N LEU A 345 45.00 19.68 -15.51
CA LEU A 345 46.14 19.20 -14.74
C LEU A 345 47.36 18.95 -15.63
N GLY A 346 48.53 18.81 -15.03
CA GLY A 346 49.73 18.35 -15.72
C GLY A 346 50.98 19.15 -15.39
N ASP A 347 52.04 18.83 -16.14
CA ASP A 347 53.31 19.57 -16.15
C ASP A 347 53.17 20.77 -17.09
N PHE A 348 52.85 21.94 -16.54
CA PHE A 348 52.79 23.19 -17.29
C PHE A 348 54.17 23.80 -17.54
N ASN A 349 55.21 23.19 -16.95
CA ASN A 349 56.59 23.62 -17.02
C ASN A 349 56.77 25.07 -16.58
N GLU A 350 55.93 25.66 -15.75
CA GLU A 350 56.02 27.08 -15.41
C GLU A 350 55.53 27.37 -13.99
N PHE A 351 56.06 28.44 -13.38
CA PHE A 351 55.72 28.85 -12.04
C PHE A 351 54.29 29.44 -11.97
N GLU A 352 53.66 29.29 -10.82
CA GLU A 352 52.28 29.72 -10.56
C GLU A 352 52.07 31.23 -10.71
N PHE A 353 53.15 32.02 -10.70
CA PHE A 353 53.13 33.48 -10.80
C PHE A 353 53.57 34.03 -12.18
N VAL A 354 53.75 33.18 -13.20
CA VAL A 354 54.15 33.58 -14.57
C VAL A 354 53.01 33.35 -15.58
N SER A 355 53.00 34.10 -16.70
CA SER A 355 51.86 34.22 -17.62
C SER A 355 51.28 32.93 -18.22
N PRO A 356 52.00 31.82 -18.47
CA PRO A 356 51.38 30.57 -18.89
C PRO A 356 50.41 29.97 -17.86
N VAL A 357 50.70 30.08 -16.57
CA VAL A 357 49.84 29.53 -15.50
C VAL A 357 48.82 30.58 -15.06
N THR A 358 49.26 31.80 -14.75
CA THR A 358 48.33 32.90 -14.40
C THR A 358 47.35 33.22 -15.53
N GLY A 359 47.71 32.96 -16.79
CA GLY A 359 46.80 33.06 -17.93
C GLY A 359 45.62 32.10 -17.85
N LEU A 360 45.83 30.87 -17.35
CA LEU A 360 44.76 29.89 -17.16
C LEU A 360 43.78 30.33 -16.06
N GLU A 361 44.28 30.95 -15.00
CA GLU A 361 43.45 31.52 -13.91
C GLU A 361 42.58 32.71 -14.36
N ASN A 362 42.93 33.35 -15.49
CA ASN A 362 42.17 34.47 -16.06
C ASN A 362 41.04 34.02 -17.01
N VAL A 363 40.81 32.72 -17.19
CA VAL A 363 39.68 32.20 -17.96
C VAL A 363 38.41 32.54 -17.19
N LEU A 364 37.61 33.46 -17.73
CA LEU A 364 36.33 33.88 -17.16
C LEU A 364 35.21 33.70 -18.18
N ASN A 365 34.07 33.22 -17.70
CA ASN A 365 32.78 33.26 -18.37
C ASN A 365 32.15 34.65 -18.38
N ALA A 366 31.06 34.79 -19.12
CA ALA A 366 30.30 36.03 -19.22
C ALA A 366 29.70 36.51 -17.89
N ASP A 367 29.52 35.61 -16.91
CA ASP A 367 29.01 35.88 -15.57
C ASP A 367 30.11 36.08 -14.52
N GLY A 368 31.38 35.90 -14.89
CA GLY A 368 32.53 36.02 -14.00
C GLY A 368 32.98 34.72 -13.33
N THR A 369 32.41 33.57 -13.70
CA THR A 369 32.89 32.24 -13.24
C THR A 369 34.14 31.79 -14.01
N GLY A 370 35.08 31.08 -13.39
CA GLY A 370 36.37 30.73 -13.99
C GLY A 370 36.96 29.39 -13.53
N VAL A 371 38.28 29.27 -13.63
CA VAL A 371 39.07 28.14 -13.09
C VAL A 371 40.10 28.64 -12.08
N ASN A 372 40.33 27.87 -11.02
CA ASN A 372 41.21 28.20 -9.90
C ASN A 372 42.38 27.23 -9.84
N ASN A 373 43.60 27.74 -9.70
CA ASN A 373 44.77 26.89 -9.47
C ASN A 373 44.84 26.44 -8.01
N LEU A 374 44.67 25.15 -7.78
CA LEU A 374 44.70 24.57 -6.44
C LEU A 374 46.08 24.70 -5.78
N THR A 375 47.17 24.86 -6.54
CA THR A 375 48.49 25.18 -5.98
C THR A 375 48.46 26.42 -5.09
N ASN A 376 47.58 27.38 -5.40
CA ASN A 376 47.45 28.62 -4.64
C ASN A 376 46.72 28.44 -3.30
N THR A 377 46.14 27.27 -3.01
CA THR A 377 45.52 26.95 -1.71
C THR A 377 46.55 26.49 -0.67
N LEU A 378 47.72 25.99 -1.10
CA LEU A 378 48.79 25.57 -0.21
C LEU A 378 49.57 26.76 0.36
N PRO A 379 50.18 26.63 1.56
CA PRO A 379 51.22 27.54 2.04
C PRO A 379 52.36 27.71 1.02
N GLU A 380 52.92 28.92 0.89
CA GLU A 380 54.00 29.21 -0.09
C GLU A 380 55.21 28.26 0.04
N ASP A 381 55.50 27.80 1.25
CA ASP A 381 56.60 26.89 1.53
C ASP A 381 56.33 25.42 1.15
N GLU A 382 55.10 25.07 0.77
CA GLU A 382 54.71 23.75 0.26
C GLU A 382 54.50 23.73 -1.28
N ARG A 383 54.60 24.88 -1.95
CA ARG A 383 54.35 25.01 -3.40
C ARG A 383 55.56 24.61 -4.24
N TYR A 384 55.86 23.32 -4.32
CA TYR A 384 56.87 22.82 -5.23
C TYR A 384 56.62 21.37 -5.61
N SER A 385 56.87 21.05 -6.87
CA SER A 385 56.84 19.69 -7.40
C SER A 385 58.18 19.27 -7.98
N PHE A 386 59.12 20.20 -8.18
CA PHE A 386 60.38 19.97 -8.89
C PHE A 386 61.54 20.67 -8.17
N ASN A 387 62.75 20.09 -8.19
CA ASN A 387 63.96 20.73 -7.67
C ASN A 387 65.03 20.88 -8.75
N PHE A 388 65.38 22.12 -9.08
CA PHE A 388 66.41 22.43 -10.08
C PHE A 388 67.51 23.31 -9.51
N GLN A 389 68.75 22.80 -9.54
CA GLN A 389 69.93 23.54 -9.04
C GLN A 389 69.76 24.06 -7.61
N GLY A 390 69.12 23.29 -6.72
CA GLY A 390 68.88 23.70 -5.35
C GLY A 390 67.68 24.62 -5.13
N ASN A 391 66.87 24.85 -6.17
CA ASN A 391 65.62 25.59 -6.06
C ASN A 391 64.44 24.63 -6.20
N SER A 392 63.58 24.57 -5.19
CA SER A 392 62.26 23.97 -5.30
C SER A 392 61.32 24.90 -6.07
N GLN A 393 60.54 24.33 -6.98
CA GLN A 393 59.72 25.03 -7.97
C GLN A 393 58.40 24.29 -8.16
N SER A 394 57.29 25.03 -8.27
CA SER A 394 56.03 24.47 -8.76
C SER A 394 56.04 24.52 -10.28
N LEU A 395 56.06 23.37 -10.94
CA LEU A 395 55.93 23.27 -12.41
C LEU A 395 54.65 22.54 -12.82
N ASP A 396 54.18 21.65 -11.95
CA ASP A 396 52.93 20.92 -12.10
C ASP A 396 51.83 21.66 -11.36
N HIS A 397 50.63 21.64 -11.93
CA HIS A 397 49.47 22.28 -11.34
C HIS A 397 48.21 21.44 -11.58
N ILE A 398 47.22 21.61 -10.70
CA ILE A 398 45.83 21.21 -10.92
C ILE A 398 44.97 22.47 -10.82
N LEU A 399 44.28 22.81 -11.90
CA LEU A 399 43.29 23.88 -11.94
C LEU A 399 41.90 23.28 -12.08
N VAL A 400 40.92 23.80 -11.33
CA VAL A 400 39.54 23.31 -11.34
C VAL A 400 38.55 24.44 -11.57
N SER A 401 37.42 24.17 -12.22
CA SER A 401 36.32 25.14 -12.35
C SER A 401 35.78 25.59 -11.00
N ASP A 402 35.18 26.79 -10.94
CA ASP A 402 34.51 27.29 -9.72
C ASP A 402 33.50 26.30 -9.12
N SER A 403 32.82 25.52 -9.97
CA SER A 403 31.87 24.47 -9.56
C SER A 403 32.50 23.32 -8.76
N LEU A 404 33.82 23.20 -8.79
CA LEU A 404 34.58 22.20 -8.03
C LEU A 404 35.43 22.84 -6.92
N ALA A 405 35.84 24.11 -7.08
CA ALA A 405 36.87 24.74 -6.26
C ALA A 405 36.53 24.81 -4.76
N ASP A 406 35.26 25.08 -4.41
CA ASP A 406 34.83 25.20 -3.01
C ASP A 406 34.86 23.87 -2.24
N ASN A 407 34.80 22.74 -2.95
CA ASN A 407 34.76 21.38 -2.40
C ASN A 407 35.99 20.57 -2.82
N ALA A 408 37.10 21.23 -3.13
CA ALA A 408 38.35 20.57 -3.49
C ALA A 408 39.42 20.73 -2.41
N ASP A 409 40.01 19.63 -1.97
CA ASP A 409 41.28 19.65 -1.24
C ASP A 409 42.42 19.24 -2.18
N PHE A 410 43.64 19.69 -1.87
CA PHE A 410 44.79 19.54 -2.74
C PHE A 410 46.06 19.28 -1.93
N ASP A 411 46.93 18.44 -2.50
CA ASP A 411 48.19 18.04 -1.91
C ASP A 411 49.26 17.83 -3.00
N ILE A 412 50.50 18.24 -2.72
CA ILE A 412 51.67 17.89 -3.53
C ILE A 412 52.44 16.85 -2.73
N VAL A 413 52.43 15.60 -3.18
CA VAL A 413 52.91 14.49 -2.35
C VAL A 413 54.42 14.32 -2.54
N HIS A 414 55.21 14.84 -1.61
CA HIS A 414 56.66 14.91 -1.74
C HIS A 414 57.35 13.54 -1.59
N VAL A 415 57.60 12.86 -2.72
CA VAL A 415 58.18 11.51 -2.80
C VAL A 415 59.41 11.42 -3.71
N ASN A 416 59.71 12.48 -4.46
CA ASN A 416 60.73 12.52 -5.49
C ASN A 416 61.67 13.73 -5.37
N SER A 417 61.14 14.96 -5.36
CA SER A 417 61.95 16.18 -5.58
C SER A 417 63.00 16.44 -4.50
N GLU A 418 62.78 15.91 -3.30
CA GLU A 418 63.63 16.12 -2.11
C GLU A 418 64.70 15.04 -1.91
N PHE A 419 64.61 13.95 -2.67
CA PHE A 419 65.44 12.77 -2.47
C PHE A 419 66.62 12.76 -3.44
N ALA A 420 67.73 12.17 -3.00
CA ALA A 420 68.88 11.95 -3.85
C ALA A 420 68.56 10.96 -4.98
N ASP A 421 69.26 11.07 -6.10
CA ASP A 421 69.06 10.14 -7.22
C ASP A 421 69.37 8.70 -6.78
N GLY A 422 68.42 7.79 -6.98
CA GLY A 422 68.52 6.39 -6.55
C GLY A 422 67.19 5.63 -6.73
N ALA A 423 67.17 4.36 -6.33
CA ALA A 423 66.06 3.44 -6.62
C ALA A 423 64.69 3.83 -6.03
N SER A 424 64.64 4.73 -5.05
CA SER A 424 63.39 5.21 -4.43
C SER A 424 62.85 6.49 -5.06
N LYS A 425 63.66 7.21 -5.84
CA LYS A 425 63.25 8.41 -6.57
C LYS A 425 62.84 7.99 -7.97
N ALA A 426 61.53 7.96 -8.20
CA ALA A 426 60.92 7.43 -9.41
C ALA A 426 60.89 8.46 -10.55
N SER A 427 60.76 9.73 -10.20
CA SER A 427 60.70 10.86 -11.11
C SER A 427 61.52 12.02 -10.55
N ASP A 428 61.77 13.05 -11.35
CA ASP A 428 62.24 14.35 -10.88
C ASP A 428 61.11 15.29 -10.45
N HIS A 429 59.85 14.91 -10.73
CA HIS A 429 58.64 15.60 -10.30
C HIS A 429 57.92 14.83 -9.18
N ASP A 430 57.36 15.55 -8.21
CA ASP A 430 56.39 15.03 -7.25
C ASP A 430 55.00 14.93 -7.88
N PRO A 431 54.23 13.87 -7.59
CA PRO A 431 52.83 13.78 -8.00
C PRO A 431 51.93 14.73 -7.22
N LEU A 432 50.89 15.22 -7.90
CA LEU A 432 49.85 16.08 -7.36
C LEU A 432 48.57 15.27 -7.17
N LEU A 433 47.82 15.55 -6.11
CA LEU A 433 46.52 14.91 -5.84
C LEU A 433 45.49 15.96 -5.43
N ALA A 434 44.30 15.88 -6.01
CA ALA A 434 43.12 16.63 -5.58
C ALA A 434 41.97 15.68 -5.23
N THR A 435 41.20 16.01 -4.20
CA THR A 435 39.86 15.48 -3.96
C THR A 435 38.83 16.45 -4.53
N LEU A 436 37.74 15.93 -5.07
CA LEU A 436 36.64 16.70 -5.61
C LEU A 436 35.36 16.19 -4.96
N GLY A 437 34.74 16.98 -4.08
CA GLY A 437 33.49 16.63 -3.41
C GLY A 437 32.26 16.97 -4.26
N PHE A 438 31.33 16.03 -4.35
CA PHE A 438 30.07 16.19 -5.06
C PHE A 438 28.91 16.20 -4.05
N GLU A 439 27.99 17.15 -4.19
CA GLU A 439 26.73 17.08 -3.44
C GLU A 439 25.90 15.93 -4.01
N VAL A 440 25.90 14.79 -3.31
CA VAL A 440 25.10 13.65 -3.69
C VAL A 440 23.64 13.93 -3.35
N MET A 441 22.83 14.14 -4.39
CA MET A 441 21.40 13.87 -4.27
C MET A 441 21.30 12.39 -3.85
N PRO A 442 20.68 12.07 -2.70
CA PRO A 442 20.57 10.69 -2.26
C PRO A 442 19.98 9.87 -3.43
N GLN A 443 20.52 8.67 -3.67
CA GLN A 443 19.87 7.70 -4.56
C GLN A 443 18.46 7.48 -4.02
N THR A 444 17.49 8.15 -4.63
CA THR A 444 16.08 8.05 -4.28
C THR A 444 15.41 7.11 -5.25
N TRP A 445 14.61 6.20 -4.73
CA TRP A 445 13.72 5.38 -5.53
C TRP A 445 12.30 5.89 -5.34
N THR A 446 11.70 6.43 -6.39
CA THR A 446 10.33 6.95 -6.36
C THR A 446 9.35 5.83 -6.64
N LEU A 447 8.42 5.58 -5.73
CA LEU A 447 7.28 4.66 -5.92
C LEU A 447 6.07 5.44 -6.42
N GLU A 448 5.35 4.89 -7.40
CA GLU A 448 3.97 5.25 -7.67
C GLU A 448 3.04 4.13 -7.18
N LEU A 449 2.29 4.38 -6.11
CA LEU A 449 1.25 3.48 -5.63
C LEU A 449 -0.12 3.97 -6.10
N LEU A 450 -0.75 3.19 -6.97
CA LEU A 450 -2.16 3.36 -7.32
C LEU A 450 -2.99 2.42 -6.45
N HIS A 451 -4.05 2.92 -5.82
CA HIS A 451 -4.90 2.09 -4.96
C HIS A 451 -6.37 2.43 -5.04
N ILE A 452 -7.19 1.43 -4.73
CA ILE A 452 -8.63 1.57 -4.48
C ILE A 452 -8.92 0.81 -3.19
N THR A 453 -9.84 1.32 -2.40
CA THR A 453 -10.27 0.74 -1.13
C THR A 453 -11.77 0.48 -1.19
N ASP A 454 -12.28 -0.50 -0.44
CA ASP A 454 -13.72 -0.72 -0.27
C ASP A 454 -14.48 -0.83 -1.60
N GLN A 455 -14.04 -1.72 -2.49
CA GLN A 455 -14.51 -1.73 -3.88
C GLN A 455 -16.03 -1.90 -3.99
N GLU A 456 -16.67 -2.71 -3.13
CA GLU A 456 -18.11 -2.74 -2.82
C GLU A 456 -19.01 -2.36 -4.02
N ALA A 457 -18.96 -3.17 -5.07
CA ALA A 457 -19.67 -2.88 -6.32
C ALA A 457 -21.18 -2.71 -6.07
N SER A 458 -21.71 -1.56 -6.48
CA SER A 458 -23.14 -1.22 -6.37
C SER A 458 -23.70 -0.76 -7.70
N THR A 459 -25.02 -0.58 -7.76
CA THR A 459 -25.68 0.02 -8.94
C THR A 459 -25.18 1.44 -9.21
N GLY A 460 -24.77 2.17 -8.16
CA GLY A 460 -24.15 3.50 -8.28
C GLY A 460 -22.74 3.46 -8.88
N SER A 461 -22.04 2.34 -8.78
CA SER A 461 -20.66 2.14 -9.26
C SER A 461 -20.57 1.88 -10.76
N ILE A 462 -21.67 1.51 -11.42
CA ILE A 462 -21.70 1.10 -12.84
C ILE A 462 -21.02 2.15 -13.74
N GLY A 463 -21.33 3.43 -13.54
CA GLY A 463 -20.70 4.51 -14.32
C GLY A 463 -19.23 4.77 -13.99
N ASP A 464 -18.75 4.26 -12.85
CA ASP A 464 -17.44 4.58 -12.27
C ASP A 464 -16.39 3.53 -12.64
N PHE A 465 -16.73 2.24 -12.84
CA PHE A 465 -15.76 1.18 -13.19
C PHE A 465 -14.94 1.50 -14.45
N ALA A 466 -15.63 1.80 -15.55
CA ALA A 466 -14.98 2.13 -16.83
C ALA A 466 -14.07 3.36 -16.67
N ARG A 467 -14.50 4.35 -15.90
CA ARG A 467 -13.74 5.58 -15.68
C ARG A 467 -12.55 5.36 -14.76
N ALA A 468 -12.70 4.55 -13.73
CA ALA A 468 -11.60 4.12 -12.86
C ALA A 468 -10.49 3.43 -13.67
N SER A 469 -10.86 2.51 -14.59
CA SER A 469 -9.88 1.87 -15.49
C SER A 469 -9.14 2.89 -16.36
N GLY A 470 -9.85 3.87 -16.92
CA GLY A 470 -9.25 4.93 -17.73
C GLY A 470 -8.33 5.85 -16.92
N ILE A 471 -8.69 6.14 -15.67
CA ILE A 471 -7.86 6.93 -14.75
C ILE A 471 -6.60 6.16 -14.37
N LEU A 472 -6.72 4.91 -13.89
CA LEU A 472 -5.58 4.06 -13.55
C LEU A 472 -4.58 3.97 -14.72
N ASN A 473 -5.09 3.64 -15.91
CA ASN A 473 -4.28 3.53 -17.12
C ASN A 473 -3.63 4.86 -17.53
N ALA A 474 -4.29 6.00 -17.31
CA ALA A 474 -3.73 7.31 -17.63
C ALA A 474 -2.75 7.83 -16.60
N LEU A 475 -2.89 7.45 -15.33
CA LEU A 475 -1.92 7.78 -14.28
C LEU A 475 -0.63 7.00 -14.50
N GLU A 476 -0.72 5.68 -14.69
CA GLU A 476 0.45 4.82 -14.98
C GLU A 476 1.15 5.17 -16.30
N ALA A 477 0.43 5.71 -17.29
CA ALA A 477 1.02 6.14 -18.55
C ALA A 477 1.73 7.50 -18.47
N GLN A 478 1.67 8.20 -17.33
CA GLN A 478 2.47 9.41 -17.12
C GLN A 478 3.94 9.04 -16.95
N ASP A 479 4.82 9.97 -17.31
CA ASP A 479 6.26 9.88 -17.07
C ASP A 479 6.58 11.04 -16.13
N LEU A 480 6.53 10.77 -14.83
CA LEU A 480 6.72 11.79 -13.80
C LEU A 480 8.14 12.38 -13.84
N GLY A 481 9.14 11.56 -14.18
CA GLY A 481 10.54 11.96 -14.35
C GLY A 481 10.83 12.75 -15.63
N ASN A 482 9.97 12.66 -16.64
CA ASN A 482 10.18 13.13 -18.01
C ASN A 482 11.49 12.61 -18.63
N ASP A 483 11.92 11.40 -18.26
CA ASP A 483 13.17 10.79 -18.70
C ASP A 483 12.97 9.70 -19.76
N GLY A 484 11.71 9.37 -20.09
CA GLY A 484 11.32 8.34 -21.03
C GLY A 484 11.45 6.91 -20.47
N ILE A 485 11.63 6.76 -19.16
CA ILE A 485 11.59 5.50 -18.41
C ILE A 485 10.20 5.38 -17.78
N ALA A 486 9.67 4.16 -17.69
CA ALA A 486 8.40 3.94 -17.03
C ALA A 486 8.57 4.13 -15.52
N ASP A 487 7.60 4.78 -14.88
CA ASP A 487 7.55 4.95 -13.43
C ASP A 487 7.47 3.59 -12.71
N ASN A 488 7.88 3.57 -11.44
CA ASN A 488 7.81 2.38 -10.59
C ASN A 488 6.40 2.21 -10.04
N THR A 489 5.47 1.83 -10.91
CA THR A 489 4.03 1.77 -10.59
C THR A 489 3.62 0.41 -10.05
N VAL A 490 2.80 0.41 -8.98
CA VAL A 490 2.09 -0.77 -8.46
C VAL A 490 0.62 -0.46 -8.22
N ARG A 491 -0.26 -1.45 -8.39
CA ARG A 491 -1.72 -1.33 -8.18
C ARG A 491 -2.16 -2.25 -7.05
N LEU A 492 -2.58 -1.68 -5.92
CA LEU A 492 -2.96 -2.47 -4.72
C LEU A 492 -4.36 -2.12 -4.21
N SER A 493 -5.10 -3.09 -3.67
CA SER A 493 -6.42 -2.87 -3.08
C SER A 493 -6.50 -3.38 -1.65
N SER A 494 -7.16 -2.62 -0.77
CA SER A 494 -7.35 -2.99 0.63
C SER A 494 -8.61 -3.83 0.88
N GLY A 495 -9.24 -4.41 -0.15
CA GLY A 495 -10.28 -5.42 0.01
C GLY A 495 -11.71 -4.91 -0.18
N ASP A 496 -12.67 -5.76 0.20
CA ASP A 496 -14.08 -5.69 -0.21
C ASP A 496 -14.23 -5.58 -1.73
N ALA A 497 -13.44 -6.38 -2.45
CA ALA A 497 -13.50 -6.53 -3.91
C ALA A 497 -14.87 -7.03 -4.38
N ILE A 498 -15.59 -7.74 -3.50
CA ILE A 498 -16.95 -8.24 -3.74
C ILE A 498 -17.87 -7.81 -2.60
N ILE A 499 -19.14 -7.55 -2.93
CA ILE A 499 -20.21 -7.40 -1.94
C ILE A 499 -21.51 -8.01 -2.47
N PRO A 500 -22.20 -8.87 -1.70
CA PRO A 500 -23.52 -9.34 -2.10
C PRO A 500 -24.51 -8.18 -2.29
N GLY A 501 -25.22 -8.19 -3.41
CA GLY A 501 -26.16 -7.15 -3.77
C GLY A 501 -26.57 -7.27 -5.23
N VAL A 502 -27.22 -6.23 -5.75
CA VAL A 502 -27.78 -6.21 -7.11
C VAL A 502 -26.70 -6.46 -8.18
N PHE A 503 -25.49 -5.90 -8.01
CA PHE A 503 -24.39 -6.11 -8.94
C PHE A 503 -23.89 -7.56 -8.91
N TYR A 504 -23.64 -8.10 -7.71
CA TYR A 504 -23.26 -9.49 -7.48
C TYR A 504 -24.27 -10.47 -8.06
N ASP A 505 -25.56 -10.28 -7.78
CA ASP A 505 -26.63 -11.17 -8.25
C ASP A 505 -26.78 -11.10 -9.78
N ALA A 506 -26.63 -9.91 -10.38
CA ALA A 506 -26.63 -9.76 -11.83
C ALA A 506 -25.47 -10.53 -12.48
N SER A 507 -24.31 -10.64 -11.82
CA SER A 507 -23.20 -11.47 -12.28
C SER A 507 -23.57 -12.94 -12.40
N GLU A 508 -24.41 -13.48 -11.51
CA GLU A 508 -24.87 -14.86 -11.60
C GLU A 508 -25.66 -15.10 -12.89
N ALA A 509 -26.58 -14.19 -13.22
CA ALA A 509 -27.39 -14.30 -14.42
C ALA A 509 -26.57 -14.15 -15.71
N VAL A 510 -25.55 -13.28 -15.72
CA VAL A 510 -24.75 -12.99 -16.92
C VAL A 510 -23.61 -13.99 -17.11
N PHE A 511 -22.92 -14.36 -16.03
CA PHE A 511 -21.67 -15.13 -16.07
C PHE A 511 -21.75 -16.51 -15.41
N GLY A 512 -22.86 -16.84 -14.73
CA GLY A 512 -23.13 -18.17 -14.17
C GLY A 512 -22.95 -18.28 -12.66
N ALA A 513 -22.22 -17.37 -12.03
CA ALA A 513 -22.09 -17.25 -10.58
C ALA A 513 -21.95 -15.77 -10.15
N GLY A 514 -22.46 -15.45 -8.97
CA GLY A 514 -22.32 -14.10 -8.40
C GLY A 514 -20.86 -13.79 -8.08
N GLY A 515 -20.46 -12.53 -8.19
CA GLY A 515 -19.08 -12.09 -7.91
C GLY A 515 -18.05 -12.31 -9.03
N ILE A 516 -18.38 -13.05 -10.11
CA ILE A 516 -17.47 -13.20 -11.26
C ILE A 516 -17.17 -11.84 -11.90
N ALA A 517 -18.20 -11.00 -12.09
CA ALA A 517 -18.04 -9.66 -12.65
C ALA A 517 -17.08 -8.81 -11.80
N ASP A 518 -17.29 -8.80 -10.49
CA ASP A 518 -16.49 -8.07 -9.51
C ASP A 518 -15.01 -8.44 -9.62
N ILE A 519 -14.69 -9.73 -9.51
CA ILE A 519 -13.30 -10.20 -9.62
C ILE A 519 -12.72 -9.95 -11.01
N GLN A 520 -13.50 -10.12 -12.07
CA GLN A 520 -13.00 -9.86 -13.42
C GLN A 520 -12.69 -8.39 -13.64
N LEU A 521 -13.47 -7.46 -13.06
CA LEU A 521 -13.14 -6.03 -13.09
C LEU A 521 -11.80 -5.75 -12.41
N VAL A 522 -11.53 -6.39 -11.26
CA VAL A 522 -10.22 -6.27 -10.58
C VAL A 522 -9.09 -6.87 -11.42
N ASN A 523 -9.33 -8.02 -12.07
CA ASN A 523 -8.38 -8.66 -12.98
C ASN A 523 -8.01 -7.73 -14.17
N GLU A 524 -9.01 -7.16 -14.84
CA GLU A 524 -8.79 -6.26 -15.99
C GLU A 524 -8.14 -4.93 -15.57
N MET A 525 -8.41 -4.47 -14.35
CA MET A 525 -7.73 -3.31 -13.77
C MET A 525 -6.30 -3.63 -13.30
N GLY A 526 -5.82 -4.87 -13.41
CA GLY A 526 -4.41 -5.21 -13.23
C GLY A 526 -3.87 -5.00 -11.81
N PHE A 527 -4.68 -5.24 -10.77
CA PHE A 527 -4.20 -5.19 -9.40
C PHE A 527 -3.21 -6.31 -9.10
N ASP A 528 -2.09 -5.98 -8.47
CA ASP A 528 -0.99 -6.90 -8.15
C ASP A 528 -1.31 -7.78 -6.93
N ALA A 529 -2.05 -7.23 -5.96
CA ALA A 529 -2.51 -7.92 -4.76
C ALA A 529 -3.70 -7.21 -4.12
N VAL A 530 -4.53 -7.98 -3.42
CA VAL A 530 -5.74 -7.49 -2.76
C VAL A 530 -5.79 -8.04 -1.33
N ALA A 531 -6.04 -7.20 -0.32
CA ALA A 531 -6.31 -7.70 1.04
C ALA A 531 -7.72 -8.29 1.13
N PHE A 532 -7.92 -9.21 2.07
CA PHE A 532 -9.29 -9.56 2.47
C PHE A 532 -9.96 -8.42 3.22
N GLY A 533 -11.17 -8.06 2.80
CA GLY A 533 -12.13 -7.30 3.59
C GLY A 533 -13.14 -8.21 4.28
N ASN A 534 -14.23 -7.65 4.79
CA ASN A 534 -15.28 -8.44 5.42
C ASN A 534 -16.27 -9.04 4.42
N HIS A 535 -16.59 -8.32 3.35
CA HIS A 535 -17.65 -8.71 2.43
C HIS A 535 -17.26 -9.89 1.54
N GLU A 536 -15.96 -10.19 1.39
CA GLU A 536 -15.50 -11.46 0.79
C GLU A 536 -16.12 -12.71 1.45
N PHE A 537 -16.45 -12.64 2.75
CA PHE A 537 -16.89 -13.81 3.52
C PHE A 537 -18.41 -13.90 3.67
N ASP A 538 -19.20 -12.98 3.12
CA ASP A 538 -20.64 -12.89 3.41
C ASP A 538 -21.43 -14.13 2.97
N LYS A 539 -21.04 -14.71 1.81
CA LYS A 539 -21.58 -15.97 1.29
C LYS A 539 -20.87 -17.21 1.85
N GLY A 540 -19.82 -17.01 2.64
CA GLY A 540 -19.02 -18.05 3.28
C GLY A 540 -17.80 -18.48 2.49
N THR A 541 -16.88 -19.15 3.20
CA THR A 541 -15.53 -19.51 2.70
C THR A 541 -15.52 -20.44 1.48
N ALA A 542 -16.54 -21.29 1.33
CA ALA A 542 -16.63 -22.22 0.20
C ALA A 542 -16.91 -21.51 -1.13
N GLU A 543 -17.86 -20.57 -1.16
CA GLU A 543 -18.22 -19.82 -2.36
C GLU A 543 -17.08 -18.84 -2.74
N LEU A 544 -16.48 -18.20 -1.74
CA LEU A 544 -15.28 -17.39 -1.93
C LEU A 544 -14.12 -18.20 -2.53
N ALA A 545 -13.85 -19.41 -2.03
CA ALA A 545 -12.80 -20.26 -2.57
C ALA A 545 -13.08 -20.70 -4.02
N GLU A 546 -14.34 -20.95 -4.37
CA GLU A 546 -14.75 -21.24 -5.75
C GLU A 546 -14.54 -20.04 -6.67
N LEU A 547 -14.83 -18.82 -6.21
CA LEU A 547 -14.54 -17.58 -6.93
C LEU A 547 -13.05 -17.37 -7.13
N ILE A 548 -12.24 -17.49 -6.07
CA ILE A 548 -10.78 -17.35 -6.18
C ILE A 548 -10.19 -18.39 -7.15
N ALA A 549 -10.68 -19.63 -7.13
CA ALA A 549 -10.17 -20.70 -7.98
C ALA A 549 -10.71 -20.70 -9.42
N GLY A 550 -11.93 -20.19 -9.62
CA GLY A 550 -12.71 -20.30 -10.86
C GLY A 550 -13.40 -21.65 -11.10
N PHE A 551 -13.34 -22.58 -10.15
CA PHE A 551 -13.89 -23.95 -10.30
C PHE A 551 -14.73 -24.36 -9.10
N GLU A 552 -15.75 -25.22 -9.33
CA GLU A 552 -16.61 -25.75 -8.27
C GLU A 552 -15.82 -26.65 -7.31
N LEU A 553 -16.08 -26.56 -6.01
CA LEU A 553 -15.60 -27.52 -5.01
C LEU A 553 -16.35 -28.85 -5.14
N ALA A 554 -15.60 -29.95 -5.04
CA ALA A 554 -16.15 -31.29 -5.09
C ALA A 554 -16.96 -31.59 -3.82
N ARG A 555 -18.21 -32.03 -3.99
CA ARG A 555 -19.12 -32.37 -2.89
C ARG A 555 -19.61 -33.82 -2.99
N ASP A 556 -19.87 -34.46 -1.85
CA ASP A 556 -20.44 -35.81 -1.79
C ASP A 556 -21.96 -35.81 -2.02
N GLY A 557 -22.59 -36.99 -1.98
CA GLY A 557 -24.03 -37.14 -2.21
C GLY A 557 -24.93 -36.48 -1.15
N ASP A 558 -24.35 -36.04 -0.03
CA ASP A 558 -25.01 -35.31 1.05
C ASP A 558 -24.59 -33.82 1.07
N ASN A 559 -23.96 -33.34 -0.02
CA ASN A 559 -23.49 -31.97 -0.22
C ASN A 559 -22.34 -31.51 0.71
N ASN A 560 -21.62 -32.45 1.34
CA ASN A 560 -20.43 -32.13 2.14
C ASN A 560 -19.20 -31.98 1.25
N LEU A 561 -18.26 -31.10 1.62
CA LEU A 561 -16.99 -30.95 0.92
C LEU A 561 -16.19 -32.27 0.93
N ILE A 562 -15.66 -32.65 -0.23
CA ILE A 562 -14.73 -33.78 -0.35
C ILE A 562 -13.33 -33.25 -0.03
N LEU A 563 -12.72 -33.83 1.01
CA LEU A 563 -11.41 -33.43 1.50
C LEU A 563 -10.32 -34.40 1.03
N ASP A 564 -9.12 -33.88 0.82
CA ASP A 564 -7.92 -34.65 0.55
C ASP A 564 -7.30 -35.25 1.84
N ALA A 565 -6.09 -35.80 1.73
CA ALA A 565 -5.41 -36.43 2.86
C ALA A 565 -4.94 -35.45 3.93
N ASP A 566 -4.76 -34.17 3.59
CA ASP A 566 -4.26 -33.10 4.47
C ASP A 566 -5.41 -32.23 5.01
N GLY A 567 -6.65 -32.57 4.63
CA GLY A 567 -7.87 -31.92 5.10
C GLY A 567 -8.29 -30.72 4.26
N ALA A 568 -7.65 -30.47 3.12
CA ALA A 568 -8.03 -29.42 2.17
C ALA A 568 -9.16 -29.91 1.26
N ALA A 569 -10.09 -29.03 0.88
CA ALA A 569 -11.14 -29.35 -0.06
C ALA A 569 -10.57 -29.51 -1.47
N THR A 570 -11.16 -30.39 -2.29
CA THR A 570 -10.72 -30.60 -3.67
C THR A 570 -11.61 -29.87 -4.66
N PHE A 571 -11.03 -29.18 -5.65
CA PHE A 571 -11.77 -28.60 -6.76
C PHE A 571 -12.08 -29.62 -7.86
N THR A 572 -13.20 -29.42 -8.55
CA THR A 572 -13.56 -30.15 -9.77
C THR A 572 -12.88 -29.53 -10.99
N THR A 573 -13.19 -30.03 -12.19
CA THR A 573 -12.81 -29.39 -13.46
C THR A 573 -13.94 -28.56 -14.07
N THR A 574 -15.05 -28.39 -13.34
CA THR A 574 -16.22 -27.62 -13.79
C THR A 574 -15.99 -26.16 -13.43
N PRO A 575 -15.90 -25.24 -14.41
CA PRO A 575 -15.87 -23.82 -14.12
C PRO A 575 -17.16 -23.37 -13.46
N ILE A 576 -17.09 -22.44 -12.51
CA ILE A 576 -18.29 -21.88 -11.88
C ILE A 576 -19.08 -20.94 -12.82
N GLY A 577 -18.45 -20.50 -13.91
CA GLY A 577 -19.06 -19.60 -14.87
C GLY A 577 -18.22 -19.39 -16.13
N ASP A 578 -18.74 -18.59 -17.07
CA ASP A 578 -18.05 -18.26 -18.32
C ASP A 578 -18.44 -16.87 -18.88
N PHE A 579 -17.58 -16.34 -19.76
CA PHE A 579 -17.77 -15.07 -20.47
C PHE A 579 -18.33 -15.27 -21.89
N SER A 580 -19.08 -16.35 -22.12
CA SER A 580 -19.67 -16.61 -23.44
C SER A 580 -20.73 -15.58 -23.83
N ALA A 581 -21.39 -14.97 -22.83
CA ALA A 581 -22.31 -13.86 -23.02
C ALA A 581 -21.64 -12.64 -23.70
N LEU A 582 -20.36 -12.38 -23.41
CA LEU A 582 -19.60 -11.27 -23.99
C LEU A 582 -18.93 -11.66 -25.31
N THR A 583 -18.26 -12.82 -25.32
CA THR A 583 -17.37 -13.21 -26.44
C THR A 583 -18.09 -13.95 -27.56
N GLY A 584 -19.29 -14.48 -27.31
CA GLY A 584 -20.03 -15.35 -28.22
C GLY A 584 -19.45 -16.76 -28.35
N THR A 585 -18.43 -17.10 -27.57
CA THR A 585 -17.80 -18.42 -27.51
C THR A 585 -17.56 -18.88 -26.07
N PRO A 586 -17.55 -20.19 -25.75
CA PRO A 586 -17.28 -20.65 -24.39
C PRO A 586 -15.87 -20.23 -23.93
N THR A 587 -15.81 -19.32 -22.96
CA THR A 587 -14.58 -18.77 -22.36
C THR A 587 -14.73 -18.86 -20.84
N PRO A 588 -14.23 -19.92 -20.19
CA PRO A 588 -14.47 -20.15 -18.76
C PRO A 588 -13.82 -19.07 -17.91
N TYR A 589 -14.46 -18.73 -16.80
CA TYR A 589 -13.84 -17.95 -15.75
C TYR A 589 -12.68 -18.74 -15.11
N THR A 590 -11.56 -18.09 -14.85
CA THR A 590 -10.30 -18.73 -14.43
C THR A 590 -9.87 -18.41 -13.00
N GLY A 591 -10.68 -17.66 -12.27
CA GLY A 591 -10.37 -17.18 -10.93
C GLY A 591 -9.67 -15.82 -10.92
N THR A 592 -9.15 -15.45 -9.76
CA THR A 592 -8.39 -14.22 -9.50
C THR A 592 -7.01 -14.21 -10.18
N ALA A 593 -6.64 -13.11 -10.83
CA ALA A 593 -5.29 -12.91 -11.39
C ALA A 593 -4.25 -12.54 -10.32
N PHE A 594 -4.71 -12.21 -9.12
CA PHE A 594 -3.95 -11.72 -7.97
C PHE A 594 -4.08 -12.67 -6.76
N PRO A 595 -3.16 -12.63 -5.79
CA PRO A 595 -3.34 -13.26 -4.49
C PRO A 595 -4.22 -12.41 -3.56
N TYR A 596 -5.05 -13.07 -2.75
CA TYR A 596 -5.66 -12.44 -1.58
C TYR A 596 -4.72 -12.52 -0.37
N LEU A 597 -4.60 -11.42 0.37
CA LEU A 597 -3.66 -11.27 1.47
C LEU A 597 -4.35 -11.14 2.83
N SER A 598 -3.90 -11.91 3.82
CA SER A 598 -4.13 -11.63 5.23
C SER A 598 -3.19 -12.43 6.13
N THR A 599 -2.45 -11.74 6.99
CA THR A 599 -1.52 -12.35 7.96
C THR A 599 -2.22 -12.87 9.22
N ASN A 600 -3.40 -12.34 9.53
CA ASN A 600 -4.09 -12.60 10.80
C ASN A 600 -5.29 -13.55 10.64
N LEU A 601 -5.34 -14.27 9.52
CA LEU A 601 -6.24 -15.38 9.23
C LEU A 601 -5.47 -16.70 9.19
N ASP A 602 -6.00 -17.73 9.83
CA ASP A 602 -5.45 -19.10 9.82
C ASP A 602 -6.17 -19.95 8.78
N PHE A 603 -5.71 -19.89 7.52
CA PHE A 603 -6.32 -20.63 6.41
C PHE A 603 -6.33 -22.15 6.61
N ASP A 604 -5.45 -22.71 7.46
CA ASP A 604 -5.37 -24.15 7.72
C ASP A 604 -6.59 -24.72 8.47
N THR A 605 -7.39 -23.84 9.07
CA THR A 605 -8.59 -24.17 9.85
C THR A 605 -9.87 -24.25 9.01
N ASP A 606 -9.87 -23.68 7.80
CA ASP A 606 -10.98 -23.76 6.85
C ASP A 606 -10.61 -24.65 5.66
N PRO A 607 -11.30 -25.79 5.43
CA PRO A 607 -10.93 -26.71 4.35
C PRO A 607 -10.95 -26.09 2.95
N ALA A 608 -11.81 -25.12 2.67
CA ALA A 608 -11.95 -24.53 1.34
C ALA A 608 -10.79 -23.58 1.05
N LEU A 609 -10.49 -22.66 1.97
CA LEU A 609 -9.37 -21.70 1.81
C LEU A 609 -8.01 -22.38 1.98
N LYS A 610 -7.92 -23.44 2.79
CA LYS A 610 -6.71 -24.28 2.88
C LYS A 610 -6.26 -24.80 1.52
N ALA A 611 -7.20 -25.11 0.63
CA ALA A 611 -6.89 -25.62 -0.71
C ALA A 611 -6.20 -24.58 -1.62
N LEU A 612 -6.28 -23.30 -1.25
CA LEU A 612 -5.73 -22.16 -1.98
C LEU A 612 -4.53 -21.54 -1.26
N ALA A 613 -4.20 -22.01 -0.06
CA ALA A 613 -3.16 -21.43 0.78
C ALA A 613 -1.78 -21.59 0.12
N ALA A 614 -1.11 -20.47 -0.12
CA ALA A 614 0.27 -20.40 -0.57
C ALA A 614 1.20 -19.94 0.56
N LEU A 615 2.51 -20.10 0.35
CA LEU A 615 3.51 -19.58 1.27
C LEU A 615 3.59 -18.05 1.14
N GLY A 616 3.73 -17.36 2.27
CA GLY A 616 4.06 -15.94 2.32
C GLY A 616 5.41 -15.62 1.68
N GLY A 617 5.59 -14.35 1.29
CA GLY A 617 6.84 -13.83 0.76
C GLY A 617 7.27 -14.42 -0.59
N GLN A 618 6.32 -14.91 -1.38
CA GLN A 618 6.55 -15.32 -2.77
C GLN A 618 6.14 -14.19 -3.72
N ALA A 619 6.53 -14.28 -5.00
CA ALA A 619 5.94 -13.42 -6.03
C ALA A 619 4.42 -13.66 -6.15
N PRO A 620 3.61 -12.68 -6.59
CA PRO A 620 2.16 -12.83 -6.68
C PRO A 620 1.74 -14.07 -7.46
N GLN A 621 0.82 -14.85 -6.90
CA GLN A 621 0.30 -16.05 -7.53
C GLN A 621 -1.20 -15.93 -7.73
N PRO A 622 -1.72 -16.10 -8.95
CA PRO A 622 -3.16 -16.10 -9.20
C PRO A 622 -3.81 -17.28 -8.47
N ASN A 623 -5.08 -17.12 -8.11
CA ASN A 623 -5.90 -18.16 -7.48
C ASN A 623 -5.35 -18.65 -6.14
N THR A 624 -4.74 -17.77 -5.34
CA THR A 624 -4.16 -18.13 -4.04
C THR A 624 -4.58 -17.19 -2.91
N VAL A 625 -4.49 -17.71 -1.68
CA VAL A 625 -4.60 -16.94 -0.44
C VAL A 625 -3.27 -17.05 0.31
N THR A 626 -2.75 -15.95 0.85
CA THR A 626 -1.45 -15.94 1.54
C THR A 626 -1.37 -14.79 2.55
N SER A 627 -0.32 -14.76 3.38
CA SER A 627 -0.06 -13.67 4.32
C SER A 627 0.54 -12.44 3.64
N SER A 628 1.43 -12.68 2.68
CA SER A 628 2.24 -11.66 2.01
C SER A 628 2.74 -12.08 0.63
N THR A 629 3.12 -11.10 -0.18
CA THR A 629 3.76 -11.27 -1.49
C THR A 629 4.94 -10.30 -1.67
N ILE A 630 5.82 -10.54 -2.65
CA ILE A 630 6.93 -9.66 -2.99
C ILE A 630 6.87 -9.30 -4.47
N LEU A 631 6.85 -7.99 -4.76
CA LEU A 631 6.88 -7.42 -6.10
C LEU A 631 8.32 -7.05 -6.48
N ASP A 632 8.70 -7.35 -7.72
CA ASP A 632 9.92 -6.81 -8.35
C ASP A 632 9.50 -5.62 -9.21
N VAL A 633 9.84 -4.41 -8.76
CA VAL A 633 9.47 -3.15 -9.38
C VAL A 633 10.74 -2.53 -9.96
N ASN A 634 10.99 -2.82 -11.23
CA ASN A 634 12.17 -2.38 -11.98
C ASN A 634 13.52 -2.69 -11.31
N GLY A 635 13.64 -3.83 -10.62
CA GLY A 635 14.87 -4.26 -9.93
C GLY A 635 14.91 -3.97 -8.43
N GLU A 636 13.94 -3.21 -7.90
CA GLU A 636 13.73 -3.02 -6.47
C GLU A 636 12.64 -3.96 -5.94
N MET A 637 12.86 -4.53 -4.76
CA MET A 637 11.88 -5.45 -4.15
C MET A 637 10.94 -4.67 -3.22
N LEU A 638 9.63 -4.93 -3.35
CA LEU A 638 8.59 -4.35 -2.49
C LEU A 638 7.77 -5.47 -1.84
N GLY A 639 7.73 -5.49 -0.51
CA GLY A 639 6.95 -6.43 0.27
C GLY A 639 5.52 -5.93 0.43
N VAL A 640 4.52 -6.78 0.22
CA VAL A 640 3.11 -6.45 0.44
C VAL A 640 2.51 -7.45 1.42
N VAL A 641 2.05 -6.96 2.56
CA VAL A 641 1.46 -7.76 3.65
C VAL A 641 -0.01 -7.41 3.78
N GLY A 642 -0.88 -8.39 3.99
CA GLY A 642 -2.31 -8.15 4.21
C GLY A 642 -2.72 -8.26 5.68
N ALA A 643 -3.77 -7.57 6.09
CA ALA A 643 -4.44 -7.79 7.37
C ALA A 643 -5.93 -7.40 7.30
N VAL A 644 -6.77 -8.12 8.03
CA VAL A 644 -8.22 -7.90 8.11
C VAL A 644 -8.66 -7.65 9.55
N THR A 645 -9.80 -7.00 9.76
CA THR A 645 -10.33 -6.71 11.09
C THR A 645 -10.44 -7.97 11.98
N PRO A 646 -9.89 -7.97 13.20
CA PRO A 646 -10.10 -9.03 14.19
C PRO A 646 -11.56 -9.27 14.63
N ASN A 647 -12.48 -8.35 14.30
CA ASN A 647 -13.91 -8.48 14.57
C ASN A 647 -14.68 -9.21 13.44
N LEU A 648 -13.98 -9.73 12.43
CA LEU A 648 -14.55 -10.29 11.20
C LEU A 648 -15.65 -11.34 11.46
N ALA A 649 -15.46 -12.26 12.42
CA ALA A 649 -16.44 -13.29 12.74
C ALA A 649 -17.79 -12.77 13.28
N ALA A 650 -17.83 -11.52 13.77
CA ALA A 650 -19.07 -10.90 14.24
C ALA A 650 -19.84 -10.20 13.11
N ILE A 651 -19.19 -9.91 11.99
CA ILE A 651 -19.74 -9.07 10.91
C ILE A 651 -19.84 -9.80 9.56
N SER A 652 -19.30 -11.01 9.42
CA SER A 652 -19.42 -11.82 8.21
C SER A 652 -19.42 -13.34 8.47
N SER A 653 -19.64 -14.15 7.43
CA SER A 653 -19.86 -15.61 7.52
C SER A 653 -18.56 -16.43 7.40
N THR A 654 -17.61 -16.19 8.30
CA THR A 654 -16.27 -16.82 8.29
C THR A 654 -16.22 -18.32 8.55
N GLY A 655 -17.30 -18.92 9.08
CA GLY A 655 -17.37 -20.36 9.31
C GLY A 655 -16.30 -20.88 10.27
N GLY A 656 -15.44 -21.79 9.78
CA GLY A 656 -14.38 -22.43 10.57
C GLY A 656 -13.04 -21.68 10.57
N LEU A 657 -12.94 -20.57 9.82
CA LEU A 657 -11.71 -19.83 9.63
C LEU A 657 -11.21 -19.19 10.94
N GLY A 658 -9.97 -19.47 11.30
CA GLY A 658 -9.30 -18.93 12.47
C GLY A 658 -8.91 -17.47 12.24
N ILE A 659 -9.09 -16.64 13.27
CA ILE A 659 -8.77 -15.21 13.28
C ILE A 659 -7.93 -14.95 14.54
N SER A 660 -6.77 -14.30 14.39
CA SER A 660 -5.84 -14.05 15.50
C SER A 660 -5.22 -12.65 15.43
N PRO A 661 -5.43 -11.77 16.42
CA PRO A 661 -6.36 -11.91 17.55
C PRO A 661 -7.82 -11.92 17.07
N ALA A 662 -8.73 -12.44 17.90
CA ALA A 662 -10.17 -12.29 17.69
C ALA A 662 -10.73 -11.30 18.71
N TRP A 663 -11.48 -10.29 18.24
CA TRP A 663 -12.12 -9.30 19.12
C TRP A 663 -13.60 -9.61 19.31
N ALA A 664 -14.12 -9.27 20.49
CA ALA A 664 -15.54 -9.42 20.80
C ALA A 664 -16.35 -8.15 20.46
N ASP A 665 -15.68 -7.02 20.32
CA ASP A 665 -16.25 -5.74 19.92
C ASP A 665 -15.46 -5.16 18.73
N GLY A 666 -16.03 -4.14 18.08
CA GLY A 666 -15.38 -3.45 16.96
C GLY A 666 -14.40 -2.36 17.38
N THR A 667 -14.17 -2.10 18.66
CA THR A 667 -13.32 -0.99 19.12
C THR A 667 -12.22 -1.52 20.04
N PRO A 668 -11.00 -1.74 19.53
CA PRO A 668 -9.98 -2.45 20.29
C PRO A 668 -9.49 -1.65 21.50
N THR A 669 -9.19 -2.37 22.57
CA THR A 669 -8.34 -1.84 23.64
C THR A 669 -6.89 -1.66 23.16
N PRO A 670 -6.08 -0.83 23.82
CA PRO A 670 -4.67 -0.69 23.46
C PRO A 670 -3.90 -2.03 23.44
N ALA A 671 -4.23 -2.96 24.34
CA ALA A 671 -3.57 -4.26 24.40
C ALA A 671 -3.99 -5.20 23.25
N GLU A 672 -5.22 -5.09 22.78
CA GLU A 672 -5.71 -5.82 21.60
C GLU A 672 -5.09 -5.29 20.31
N LEU A 673 -4.94 -3.98 20.21
CA LEU A 673 -4.25 -3.34 19.10
C LEU A 673 -2.74 -3.69 19.09
N ASP A 674 -2.10 -3.73 20.26
CA ASP A 674 -0.71 -4.19 20.40
C ASP A 674 -0.57 -5.66 19.97
N ALA A 675 -1.57 -6.51 20.24
CA ALA A 675 -1.56 -7.91 19.83
C ALA A 675 -1.72 -8.08 18.31
N LEU A 676 -2.59 -7.30 17.67
CA LEU A 676 -2.71 -7.27 16.21
C LEU A 676 -1.41 -6.77 15.56
N ALA A 677 -0.83 -5.69 16.08
CA ALA A 677 0.45 -5.17 15.60
C ALA A 677 1.55 -6.23 15.71
N ALA A 678 1.58 -7.01 16.79
CA ALA A 678 2.56 -8.10 16.96
C ALA A 678 2.38 -9.24 15.94
N GLU A 679 1.14 -9.56 15.56
CA GLU A 679 0.85 -10.56 14.51
C GLU A 679 1.39 -10.08 13.15
N ILE A 680 1.06 -8.84 12.76
CA ILE A 680 1.53 -8.23 11.51
C ILE A 680 3.06 -8.10 11.50
N GLN A 681 3.65 -7.63 12.61
CA GLN A 681 5.10 -7.45 12.72
C GLN A 681 5.85 -8.78 12.57
N ALA A 682 5.29 -9.89 13.05
CA ALA A 682 5.94 -11.19 12.91
C ALA A 682 6.11 -11.59 11.43
N GLU A 683 5.13 -11.28 10.58
CA GLU A 683 5.22 -11.52 9.15
C GLU A 683 6.19 -10.55 8.46
N VAL A 684 6.15 -9.27 8.80
CA VAL A 684 7.10 -8.26 8.29
C VAL A 684 8.55 -8.68 8.61
N ASP A 685 8.81 -9.05 9.86
CA ASP A 685 10.14 -9.50 10.31
C ASP A 685 10.57 -10.78 9.57
N ALA A 686 9.65 -11.72 9.36
CA ALA A 686 9.94 -12.95 8.62
C ALA A 686 10.27 -12.67 7.14
N LEU A 687 9.53 -11.76 6.51
CA LEU A 687 9.71 -11.33 5.13
C LEU A 687 11.10 -10.71 4.92
N LEU A 688 11.46 -9.74 5.77
CA LEU A 688 12.76 -9.05 5.71
C LEU A 688 13.93 -10.00 6.04
N ALA A 689 13.76 -10.88 7.03
CA ALA A 689 14.78 -11.86 7.38
C ALA A 689 15.04 -12.88 6.26
N ALA A 690 14.02 -13.25 5.49
CA ALA A 690 14.15 -14.16 4.37
C ALA A 690 14.73 -13.50 3.11
N ASN A 691 14.62 -12.17 2.98
CA ASN A 691 14.97 -11.42 1.77
C ASN A 691 15.91 -10.23 2.11
N PRO A 692 17.24 -10.44 2.17
CA PRO A 692 18.18 -9.41 2.63
C PRO A 692 18.28 -8.15 1.77
N THR A 693 17.74 -8.16 0.55
CA THR A 693 17.69 -7.00 -0.36
C THR A 693 16.35 -6.27 -0.31
N LEU A 694 15.38 -6.80 0.42
CA LEU A 694 14.07 -6.17 0.61
C LEU A 694 14.13 -5.22 1.80
N ASN A 695 13.77 -3.95 1.58
CA ASN A 695 13.76 -2.93 2.62
C ASN A 695 12.56 -1.97 2.53
N LYS A 696 11.54 -2.30 1.72
CA LYS A 696 10.32 -1.49 1.55
C LYS A 696 9.10 -2.38 1.75
N VAL A 697 8.14 -1.96 2.56
CA VAL A 697 6.97 -2.77 2.91
C VAL A 697 5.68 -1.94 2.90
N VAL A 698 4.67 -2.45 2.19
CA VAL A 698 3.29 -1.96 2.18
C VAL A 698 2.40 -2.91 2.97
N LEU A 699 1.58 -2.38 3.88
CA LEU A 699 0.51 -3.10 4.55
C LEU A 699 -0.84 -2.72 3.92
N LEU A 700 -1.55 -3.72 3.39
CA LEU A 700 -2.95 -3.61 2.99
C LEU A 700 -3.82 -4.02 4.18
N ALA A 701 -4.44 -3.05 4.85
CA ALA A 701 -5.17 -3.27 6.09
C ALA A 701 -6.65 -2.90 5.94
N HIS A 702 -7.53 -3.84 6.27
CA HIS A 702 -8.97 -3.64 6.19
C HIS A 702 -9.61 -3.70 7.60
N MET A 703 -9.61 -2.59 8.35
CA MET A 703 -9.93 -2.61 9.79
C MET A 703 -11.30 -2.05 10.17
N GLN A 704 -12.13 -1.64 9.20
CA GLN A 704 -13.47 -1.05 9.41
C GLN A 704 -13.48 0.37 9.99
N GLN A 705 -12.41 0.79 10.65
CA GLN A 705 -12.26 2.12 11.24
C GLN A 705 -10.82 2.59 11.10
N ILE A 706 -10.60 3.64 10.30
CA ILE A 706 -9.27 4.19 10.00
C ILE A 706 -8.41 4.48 11.26
N THR A 707 -9.05 4.74 12.40
CA THR A 707 -8.35 4.97 13.67
C THR A 707 -7.53 3.76 14.16
N ILE A 708 -7.88 2.55 13.71
CA ILE A 708 -7.14 1.32 14.00
C ILE A 708 -5.83 1.33 13.21
N GLU A 709 -5.88 1.62 11.91
CA GLU A 709 -4.71 1.75 11.02
C GLU A 709 -3.80 2.90 11.46
N GLN A 710 -4.35 4.05 11.86
CA GLN A 710 -3.57 5.13 12.49
C GLN A 710 -2.86 4.64 13.76
N GLY A 711 -3.53 3.79 14.54
CA GLY A 711 -2.95 3.16 15.71
C GLY A 711 -1.84 2.16 15.38
N LEU A 712 -1.98 1.39 14.29
CA LEU A 712 -0.98 0.45 13.78
C LEU A 712 0.26 1.18 13.23
N ALA A 713 0.08 2.29 12.52
CA ALA A 713 1.17 3.09 11.94
C ALA A 713 2.22 3.53 12.99
N THR A 714 1.80 3.72 14.25
CA THR A 714 2.68 4.10 15.36
C THR A 714 3.29 2.93 16.14
N ARG A 715 2.87 1.68 15.83
CA ARG A 715 3.25 0.46 16.55
C ARG A 715 4.13 -0.48 15.75
N LEU A 716 4.00 -0.45 14.43
CA LEU A 716 4.79 -1.26 13.51
C LEU A 716 6.16 -0.61 13.27
N GLU A 717 7.14 -1.44 12.97
CA GLU A 717 8.49 -1.07 12.54
C GLU A 717 8.73 -1.70 11.16
N ASN A 718 9.45 -0.99 10.27
CA ASN A 718 9.71 -1.42 8.89
C ASN A 718 8.42 -1.64 8.05
N VAL A 719 7.37 -0.88 8.33
CA VAL A 719 6.18 -0.75 7.47
C VAL A 719 6.11 0.69 6.99
N ASP A 720 6.25 0.90 5.70
CA ASP A 720 6.43 2.23 5.12
C ASP A 720 5.10 2.82 4.68
N ILE A 721 4.21 2.01 4.11
CA ILE A 721 2.90 2.47 3.64
C ILE A 721 1.81 1.58 4.22
N ILE A 722 0.72 2.17 4.69
CA ILE A 722 -0.52 1.48 5.03
C ILE A 722 -1.62 1.96 4.07
N VAL A 723 -2.17 1.04 3.28
CA VAL A 723 -3.41 1.26 2.53
C VAL A 723 -4.56 0.77 3.41
N ALA A 724 -5.29 1.71 4.01
CA ALA A 724 -6.41 1.40 4.89
C ALA A 724 -7.65 0.93 4.09
N GLY A 725 -8.64 0.39 4.79
CA GLY A 725 -9.88 -0.12 4.20
C GLY A 725 -10.94 -0.44 5.26
N GLY A 726 -12.17 -0.60 4.83
CA GLY A 726 -13.37 -0.95 5.60
C GLY A 726 -14.10 0.25 6.19
N SER A 727 -13.50 1.43 6.16
CA SER A 727 -14.05 2.62 6.86
C SER A 727 -14.72 3.62 5.93
N ASN A 728 -14.50 3.50 4.62
CA ASN A 728 -14.93 4.46 3.60
C ASN A 728 -14.47 5.90 3.92
N THR A 729 -13.35 6.05 4.64
CA THR A 729 -12.84 7.36 5.05
C THR A 729 -12.21 8.07 3.86
N ARG A 730 -12.74 9.24 3.53
CA ARG A 730 -12.23 10.07 2.44
C ARG A 730 -11.08 10.97 2.89
N LEU A 731 -9.89 10.67 2.38
CA LEU A 731 -8.72 11.53 2.53
C LEU A 731 -8.48 12.28 1.22
N PHE A 732 -8.26 13.59 1.31
CA PHE A 732 -8.01 14.47 0.16
C PHE A 732 -6.87 15.45 0.43
N ASP A 733 -6.26 15.95 -0.64
CA ASP A 733 -5.50 17.20 -0.61
C ASP A 733 -6.38 18.42 -0.89
N ASP A 734 -5.87 19.61 -0.57
CA ASP A 734 -6.57 20.89 -0.77
C ASP A 734 -6.92 21.16 -2.25
N ASN A 735 -6.20 20.54 -3.19
CA ASN A 735 -6.37 20.67 -4.64
C ASN A 735 -7.17 19.53 -5.29
N ASP A 736 -7.55 18.49 -4.55
CA ASP A 736 -8.32 17.37 -5.07
C ASP A 736 -9.75 17.79 -5.46
N TYR A 737 -10.26 17.14 -6.50
CA TYR A 737 -11.66 17.32 -6.91
C TYR A 737 -12.58 16.38 -6.11
N ILE A 738 -13.32 16.96 -5.16
CA ILE A 738 -14.33 16.24 -4.38
C ILE A 738 -15.64 16.18 -5.16
N ARG A 739 -16.20 14.97 -5.33
CA ARG A 739 -17.48 14.76 -6.03
C ARG A 739 -18.62 15.51 -5.32
N PRO A 740 -19.65 15.96 -6.06
CA PRO A 740 -20.79 16.63 -5.45
C PRO A 740 -21.49 15.74 -4.39
N GLY A 741 -21.58 16.23 -3.17
CA GLY A 741 -22.22 15.51 -2.04
C GLY A 741 -21.22 14.82 -1.12
N ASP A 742 -19.98 14.66 -1.55
CA ASP A 742 -18.92 14.11 -0.70
C ASP A 742 -18.30 15.19 0.21
N SER A 743 -17.65 14.73 1.27
CA SER A 743 -16.99 15.57 2.27
C SER A 743 -15.56 15.13 2.50
N ASP A 744 -14.68 16.10 2.71
CA ASP A 744 -13.32 15.87 3.19
C ASP A 744 -13.31 15.45 4.67
N GLN A 745 -12.63 14.33 4.96
CA GLN A 745 -12.52 13.72 6.28
C GLN A 745 -11.08 13.63 6.78
N GLY A 746 -10.10 14.16 6.03
CA GLY A 746 -8.70 14.23 6.45
C GLY A 746 -7.71 14.43 5.30
N GLN A 747 -6.46 14.73 5.64
CA GLN A 747 -5.38 14.91 4.66
C GLN A 747 -4.98 13.59 4.01
N TYR A 748 -4.69 13.62 2.71
CA TYR A 748 -4.03 12.55 1.97
C TYR A 748 -2.53 12.89 1.72
N PRO A 749 -1.57 11.96 1.93
CA PRO A 749 -1.59 10.90 2.93
C PRO A 749 -1.47 11.48 4.35
N GLN A 750 -1.65 10.62 5.36
CA GLN A 750 -1.30 10.94 6.74
C GLN A 750 0.06 10.34 7.09
N PHE A 751 1.01 11.16 7.57
CA PHE A 751 2.33 10.69 7.98
C PHE A 751 2.43 10.45 9.49
N PHE A 752 3.02 9.32 9.88
CA PHE A 752 3.25 8.93 11.27
C PHE A 752 4.71 8.58 11.50
N THR A 753 5.22 8.85 12.71
CA THR A 753 6.47 8.25 13.17
C THR A 753 6.18 6.86 13.72
N ASN A 754 6.80 5.85 13.14
CA ASN A 754 6.59 4.46 13.48
C ASN A 754 7.48 4.00 14.65
N ALA A 755 7.35 2.74 15.08
CA ALA A 755 8.07 2.21 16.25
C ALA A 755 9.59 2.11 16.04
N GLY A 756 10.05 1.99 14.79
CA GLY A 756 11.46 2.02 14.39
C GLY A 756 12.07 3.43 14.37
N GLY A 757 11.23 4.47 14.46
CA GLY A 757 11.66 5.87 14.38
C GLY A 757 11.72 6.44 12.96
N THR A 758 11.21 5.71 11.97
CA THR A 758 11.10 6.14 10.57
C THR A 758 9.65 6.57 10.26
N THR A 759 9.34 6.90 9.01
CA THR A 759 8.02 7.43 8.62
C THR A 759 7.15 6.34 8.01
N THR A 760 5.88 6.27 8.42
CA THR A 760 4.84 5.49 7.76
C THR A 760 3.80 6.44 7.14
N ALA A 761 3.48 6.26 5.86
CA ALA A 761 2.38 6.95 5.18
C ALA A 761 1.10 6.11 5.24
N LEU A 762 -0.03 6.71 5.59
CA LEU A 762 -1.36 6.09 5.60
C LEU A 762 -2.22 6.72 4.51
N VAL A 763 -2.77 5.90 3.63
CA VAL A 763 -3.67 6.32 2.54
C VAL A 763 -5.01 5.58 2.64
N ASN A 764 -6.07 6.23 2.18
CA ASN A 764 -7.41 5.63 2.04
C ASN A 764 -8.22 6.43 1.01
N THR A 765 -9.19 5.78 0.38
CA THR A 765 -10.19 6.42 -0.50
C THR A 765 -11.62 6.08 -0.05
N ASP A 766 -12.64 6.68 -0.68
CA ASP A 766 -14.02 6.20 -0.49
C ASP A 766 -14.21 4.86 -1.21
N GLY A 767 -15.23 4.10 -0.80
CA GLY A 767 -15.58 2.85 -1.44
C GLY A 767 -16.31 2.99 -2.78
N SER A 768 -16.83 1.87 -3.28
CA SER A 768 -17.68 1.77 -4.48
C SER A 768 -17.02 2.30 -5.77
N TYR A 769 -15.68 2.22 -5.88
CA TYR A 769 -14.88 2.73 -7.00
C TYR A 769 -14.99 4.25 -7.22
N LYS A 770 -15.42 5.03 -6.22
CA LYS A 770 -15.67 6.45 -6.41
C LYS A 770 -14.42 7.30 -6.65
N TYR A 771 -13.27 6.81 -6.17
CA TYR A 771 -11.97 7.47 -6.30
C TYR A 771 -10.89 6.43 -6.57
N VAL A 772 -9.86 6.85 -7.32
CA VAL A 772 -8.57 6.16 -7.45
C VAL A 772 -7.55 6.97 -6.66
N GLY A 773 -6.89 6.35 -5.68
CA GLY A 773 -5.81 6.99 -4.94
C GLY A 773 -4.47 6.85 -5.67
N ARG A 774 -3.67 7.91 -5.67
CA ARG A 774 -2.27 7.89 -6.15
C ARG A 774 -1.36 8.46 -5.08
N LEU A 775 -0.36 7.69 -4.69
CA LEU A 775 0.72 8.14 -3.81
C LEU A 775 2.04 8.02 -4.57
N VAL A 776 2.64 9.17 -4.90
CA VAL A 776 4.00 9.27 -5.42
C VAL A 776 4.91 9.67 -4.27
N ILE A 777 5.89 8.84 -3.93
CA ILE A 777 6.77 9.10 -2.78
C ILE A 777 8.18 8.53 -2.98
N ASP A 778 9.19 9.28 -2.54
CA ASP A 778 10.59 8.85 -2.60
C ASP A 778 10.98 8.02 -1.37
N PHE A 779 11.78 6.99 -1.62
CA PHE A 779 12.49 6.20 -0.63
C PHE A 779 13.98 6.53 -0.67
N ASP A 780 14.61 6.61 0.51
CA ASP A 780 16.07 6.65 0.60
C ASP A 780 16.71 5.26 0.34
N ALA A 781 18.05 5.20 0.29
CA ALA A 781 18.79 3.97 0.04
C ALA A 781 18.58 2.88 1.12
N ASP A 782 18.18 3.27 2.33
CA ASP A 782 17.86 2.34 3.42
C ASP A 782 16.41 1.84 3.34
N GLY A 783 15.61 2.35 2.41
CA GLY A 783 14.21 1.96 2.20
C GLY A 783 13.23 2.76 3.06
N ASN A 784 13.61 3.93 3.57
CA ASN A 784 12.71 4.78 4.36
C ASN A 784 12.05 5.86 3.50
N ILE A 785 10.78 6.16 3.78
CA ILE A 785 10.06 7.27 3.14
C ILE A 785 10.70 8.63 3.47
N ILE A 786 10.96 9.41 2.41
CA ILE A 786 11.30 10.83 2.49
C ILE A 786 9.99 11.63 2.43
N ALA A 787 9.36 11.90 3.58
CA ALA A 787 8.02 12.51 3.64
C ALA A 787 7.87 13.85 2.88
N ASN A 788 8.95 14.64 2.80
CA ASN A 788 8.95 15.93 2.10
C ASN A 788 9.04 15.80 0.57
N SER A 789 9.20 14.58 0.02
CA SER A 789 9.11 14.33 -1.42
C SER A 789 7.67 14.28 -1.93
N TYR A 790 6.70 14.15 -1.02
CA TYR A 790 5.28 14.13 -1.36
C TYR A 790 4.87 15.41 -2.12
N ASP A 791 4.27 15.23 -3.30
CA ASP A 791 3.77 16.30 -4.16
C ASP A 791 2.27 16.13 -4.41
N GLU A 792 1.48 16.99 -3.75
CA GLU A 792 0.01 17.07 -3.88
C GLU A 792 -0.44 17.41 -5.32
N THR A 793 0.44 17.89 -6.20
CA THR A 793 0.07 18.20 -7.60
C THR A 793 0.01 16.98 -8.50
N VAL A 794 0.63 15.87 -8.10
CA VAL A 794 0.64 14.60 -8.83
C VAL A 794 0.09 13.42 -8.01
N SER A 795 0.04 13.54 -6.69
CA SER A 795 -0.62 12.59 -5.78
C SER A 795 -1.98 13.11 -5.34
N GLY A 796 -2.80 12.24 -4.74
CA GLY A 796 -4.13 12.60 -4.22
C GLY A 796 -5.19 11.56 -4.57
N ALA A 797 -6.46 11.91 -4.32
CA ALA A 797 -7.61 11.08 -4.67
C ALA A 797 -8.33 11.59 -5.94
N TYR A 798 -8.29 10.77 -6.99
CA TYR A 798 -8.85 11.08 -8.30
C TYR A 798 -10.28 10.56 -8.42
N ALA A 799 -11.25 11.47 -8.43
CA ALA A 799 -12.67 11.10 -8.61
C ALA A 799 -12.91 10.37 -9.93
N THR A 800 -13.75 9.34 -9.89
CA THR A 800 -14.10 8.52 -11.07
C THR A 800 -15.40 8.97 -11.75
N ASP A 801 -15.97 10.12 -11.38
CA ASP A 801 -17.10 10.69 -12.12
C ASP A 801 -16.66 11.31 -13.46
N ALA A 802 -17.62 11.77 -14.27
CA ALA A 802 -17.32 12.34 -15.59
C ALA A 802 -16.42 13.59 -15.54
N THR A 803 -16.44 14.34 -14.43
CA THR A 803 -15.58 15.52 -14.25
C THR A 803 -14.18 15.07 -13.85
N GLY A 804 -14.06 14.14 -12.91
CA GLY A 804 -12.78 13.58 -12.48
C GLY A 804 -12.04 12.87 -13.61
N LEU A 805 -12.73 12.07 -14.44
CA LEU A 805 -12.16 11.50 -15.67
C LEU A 805 -11.59 12.58 -16.60
N ALA A 806 -12.32 13.67 -16.80
CA ALA A 806 -11.89 14.77 -17.67
C ALA A 806 -10.71 15.58 -17.10
N ASN A 807 -10.50 15.54 -15.78
CA ASN A 807 -9.37 16.19 -15.11
C ASN A 807 -8.06 15.43 -15.31
N VAL A 808 -8.11 14.12 -15.60
CA VAL A 808 -6.93 13.29 -15.89
C VAL A 808 -6.68 13.27 -17.40
N ALA A 809 -5.55 13.83 -17.82
CA ALA A 809 -5.25 14.00 -19.24
C ALA A 809 -5.19 12.64 -19.97
N GLY A 810 -6.05 12.46 -20.97
CA GLY A 810 -6.06 11.25 -21.82
C GLY A 810 -6.85 10.07 -21.27
N ALA A 811 -7.37 10.13 -20.03
CA ALA A 811 -8.05 9.01 -19.37
C ALA A 811 -9.27 8.49 -20.14
N GLU A 812 -10.08 9.37 -20.75
CA GLU A 812 -11.23 8.96 -21.58
C GLU A 812 -10.82 8.04 -22.75
N GLY A 813 -9.62 8.23 -23.30
CA GLY A 813 -9.10 7.41 -24.40
C GLY A 813 -8.44 6.10 -23.97
N LEU A 814 -8.28 5.88 -22.65
CA LEU A 814 -7.61 4.75 -22.04
C LEU A 814 -8.53 3.87 -21.19
N ILE A 815 -9.85 4.12 -21.26
CA ILE A 815 -10.86 3.23 -20.68
C ILE A 815 -10.67 1.82 -21.23
N ASP A 816 -10.63 0.84 -20.33
CA ASP A 816 -10.48 -0.55 -20.71
C ASP A 816 -11.77 -1.08 -21.38
N PRO A 817 -11.70 -1.61 -22.61
CA PRO A 817 -12.87 -2.06 -23.34
C PRO A 817 -13.51 -3.33 -22.76
N GLU A 818 -12.76 -4.17 -22.05
CA GLU A 818 -13.28 -5.37 -21.39
C GLU A 818 -14.00 -4.99 -20.09
N VAL A 819 -13.43 -4.07 -19.30
CA VAL A 819 -14.12 -3.44 -18.16
C VAL A 819 -15.45 -2.82 -18.60
N GLN A 820 -15.44 -2.07 -19.70
CA GLN A 820 -16.65 -1.46 -20.24
C GLN A 820 -17.67 -2.52 -20.66
N ALA A 821 -17.25 -3.57 -21.37
CA ALA A 821 -18.16 -4.63 -21.84
C ALA A 821 -18.80 -5.43 -20.69
N ILE A 822 -18.03 -5.74 -19.64
CA ILE A 822 -18.53 -6.41 -18.43
C ILE A 822 -19.59 -5.52 -17.76
N THR A 823 -19.26 -4.24 -17.58
CA THR A 823 -20.13 -3.27 -16.93
C THR A 823 -21.45 -3.08 -17.70
N GLU A 824 -21.37 -2.94 -19.04
CA GLU A 824 -22.56 -2.82 -19.91
C GLU A 824 -23.45 -4.06 -19.84
N ALA A 825 -22.88 -5.27 -19.84
CA ALA A 825 -23.66 -6.51 -19.75
C ALA A 825 -24.36 -6.68 -18.39
N ILE A 826 -23.67 -6.33 -17.30
CA ILE A 826 -24.27 -6.33 -15.96
C ILE A 826 -25.37 -5.28 -15.87
N GLN A 827 -25.12 -4.07 -16.39
CA GLN A 827 -26.12 -3.01 -16.42
C GLN A 827 -27.36 -3.41 -17.21
N ASP A 828 -27.22 -4.00 -18.40
CA ASP A 828 -28.35 -4.49 -19.20
C ASP A 828 -29.19 -5.50 -18.41
N GLN A 829 -28.55 -6.40 -17.66
CA GLN A 829 -29.23 -7.38 -16.83
C GLN A 829 -29.95 -6.73 -15.63
N ILE A 830 -29.31 -5.77 -14.96
CA ILE A 830 -29.90 -4.99 -13.88
C ILE A 830 -31.12 -4.23 -14.40
N LEU A 831 -31.01 -3.50 -15.51
CA LEU A 831 -32.13 -2.76 -16.11
C LEU A 831 -33.29 -3.68 -16.50
N ALA A 832 -33.00 -4.88 -17.02
CA ALA A 832 -34.01 -5.84 -17.44
C ALA A 832 -34.84 -6.42 -16.27
N THR A 833 -34.24 -6.54 -15.08
CA THR A 833 -34.86 -7.18 -13.92
C THR A 833 -35.32 -6.17 -12.86
N GLU A 834 -34.50 -5.16 -12.55
CA GLU A 834 -34.84 -4.10 -11.61
C GLU A 834 -35.90 -3.13 -12.14
N GLY A 835 -36.00 -2.97 -13.46
CA GLY A 835 -37.03 -2.13 -14.10
C GLY A 835 -38.45 -2.73 -14.05
N ASN A 836 -38.58 -4.03 -13.76
CA ASN A 836 -39.87 -4.69 -13.60
C ASN A 836 -40.35 -4.52 -12.16
N VAL A 837 -40.90 -3.34 -11.85
CA VAL A 837 -41.34 -2.96 -10.50
C VAL A 837 -42.79 -3.41 -10.25
N PHE A 838 -42.99 -4.16 -9.17
CA PHE A 838 -44.29 -4.69 -8.76
C PHE A 838 -44.83 -4.04 -7.49
N GLY A 839 -44.03 -3.32 -6.71
CA GLY A 839 -44.52 -2.63 -5.51
C GLY A 839 -43.60 -1.51 -5.04
N VAL A 840 -44.00 -0.83 -3.98
CA VAL A 840 -43.19 0.16 -3.25
C VAL A 840 -43.30 -0.11 -1.75
N SER A 841 -42.17 -0.07 -1.05
CA SER A 841 -42.08 -0.13 0.42
C SER A 841 -41.35 1.10 0.95
N ASN A 842 -41.89 1.70 2.02
CA ASN A 842 -41.24 2.78 2.77
C ASN A 842 -40.33 2.25 3.89
N VAL A 843 -40.30 0.94 4.09
CA VAL A 843 -39.61 0.27 5.19
C VAL A 843 -38.74 -0.87 4.66
N PHE A 844 -37.70 -1.23 5.40
CA PHE A 844 -36.94 -2.44 5.15
C PHE A 844 -37.80 -3.67 5.42
N LEU A 845 -37.82 -4.61 4.48
CA LEU A 845 -38.56 -5.87 4.62
C LEU A 845 -37.59 -6.97 5.06
N ASN A 846 -37.72 -7.40 6.31
CA ASN A 846 -36.75 -8.24 6.97
C ASN A 846 -36.86 -9.71 6.56
N GLY A 847 -35.89 -10.16 5.76
CA GLY A 847 -35.70 -11.55 5.34
C GLY A 847 -34.52 -12.24 6.02
N ASN A 848 -33.95 -11.64 7.07
CA ASN A 848 -32.73 -12.14 7.69
C ASN A 848 -32.92 -13.54 8.25
N ARG A 849 -31.96 -14.42 7.97
CA ARG A 849 -32.01 -15.82 8.40
C ARG A 849 -32.15 -15.95 9.91
N SER A 850 -31.41 -15.15 10.65
CA SER A 850 -31.43 -15.03 12.11
C SER A 850 -31.06 -13.62 12.47
N GLY A 851 -31.52 -13.17 13.64
CA GLY A 851 -30.96 -11.99 14.25
C GLY A 851 -29.59 -12.19 14.90
N THR A 852 -28.99 -11.08 15.28
CA THR A 852 -27.81 -10.98 16.14
C THR A 852 -28.23 -10.73 17.60
N ALA A 853 -27.27 -10.73 18.53
CA ALA A 853 -27.56 -10.44 19.94
C ALA A 853 -28.11 -9.01 20.18
N GLY A 854 -27.85 -8.06 19.26
CA GLY A 854 -28.33 -6.68 19.32
C GLY A 854 -29.59 -6.40 18.48
N ASP A 855 -29.95 -7.34 17.62
CA ASP A 855 -31.06 -7.26 16.67
C ASP A 855 -31.54 -8.69 16.42
N PRO A 856 -32.38 -9.27 17.31
CA PRO A 856 -32.76 -10.68 17.30
C PRO A 856 -33.65 -11.07 16.11
N ASP A 857 -33.95 -10.12 15.23
CA ASP A 857 -34.92 -10.25 14.18
C ASP A 857 -34.46 -11.17 13.05
N GLY A 858 -35.23 -12.23 12.83
CA GLY A 858 -34.99 -13.15 11.74
C GLY A 858 -36.18 -14.05 11.44
N VAL A 859 -36.37 -14.31 10.14
CA VAL A 859 -37.49 -15.10 9.61
C VAL A 859 -37.54 -16.54 10.13
N ARG A 860 -36.45 -17.03 10.76
CA ARG A 860 -36.34 -18.38 11.33
C ARG A 860 -36.44 -18.44 12.85
N THR A 861 -36.61 -17.30 13.51
CA THR A 861 -36.57 -17.20 14.98
C THR A 861 -37.77 -16.47 15.55
N GLN A 862 -38.45 -15.63 14.77
CA GLN A 862 -39.58 -14.80 15.20
C GLN A 862 -40.44 -14.31 14.02
N GLU A 863 -41.49 -13.56 14.31
CA GLU A 863 -42.27 -12.85 13.30
C GLU A 863 -41.41 -11.81 12.57
N THR A 864 -41.70 -11.60 11.29
CA THR A 864 -41.07 -10.53 10.50
C THR A 864 -42.09 -9.90 9.58
N ASN A 865 -41.94 -8.61 9.28
CA ASN A 865 -42.81 -7.91 8.35
C ASN A 865 -42.83 -8.55 6.94
N LEU A 866 -41.69 -9.01 6.42
CA LEU A 866 -41.63 -9.73 5.12
C LEU A 866 -42.27 -11.12 5.19
N GLY A 867 -42.08 -11.83 6.30
CA GLY A 867 -42.77 -13.09 6.57
C GLY A 867 -44.29 -12.93 6.51
N ASN A 868 -44.81 -11.91 7.18
CA ASN A 868 -46.22 -11.54 7.16
C ASN A 868 -46.69 -11.17 5.75
N LEU A 869 -45.98 -10.26 5.07
CA LEU A 869 -46.34 -9.79 3.73
C LEU A 869 -46.45 -10.95 2.72
N THR A 870 -45.49 -11.87 2.73
CA THR A 870 -45.54 -13.02 1.81
C THR A 870 -46.58 -14.07 2.21
N ALA A 871 -46.86 -14.25 3.50
CA ALA A 871 -47.95 -15.11 3.95
C ALA A 871 -49.34 -14.53 3.61
N ASP A 872 -49.49 -13.21 3.68
CA ASP A 872 -50.70 -12.46 3.29
C ASP A 872 -50.95 -12.60 1.78
N ALA A 873 -49.90 -12.45 0.96
CA ALA A 873 -49.99 -12.68 -0.48
C ALA A 873 -50.50 -14.09 -0.82
N ASN A 874 -49.92 -15.11 -0.17
CA ASN A 874 -50.34 -16.51 -0.32
C ASN A 874 -51.82 -16.69 0.06
N LEU A 875 -52.26 -16.11 1.19
CA LEU A 875 -53.65 -16.22 1.66
C LEU A 875 -54.62 -15.55 0.69
N ALA A 876 -54.32 -14.33 0.24
CA ALA A 876 -55.16 -13.56 -0.67
C ALA A 876 -55.34 -14.27 -2.02
N TYR A 877 -54.25 -14.80 -2.59
CA TYR A 877 -54.32 -15.57 -3.83
C TYR A 877 -55.14 -16.86 -3.65
N ALA A 878 -54.88 -17.61 -2.58
CA ALA A 878 -55.64 -18.82 -2.26
C ALA A 878 -57.14 -18.55 -2.11
N GLN A 879 -57.54 -17.46 -1.45
CA GLN A 879 -58.94 -17.07 -1.27
C GLN A 879 -59.63 -16.63 -2.57
N SER A 880 -58.85 -16.11 -3.54
CA SER A 880 -59.38 -15.80 -4.88
C SER A 880 -59.82 -17.06 -5.65
N ILE A 881 -59.20 -18.21 -5.33
CA ILE A 881 -59.49 -19.52 -5.92
C ILE A 881 -60.51 -20.29 -5.07
N ASP A 882 -60.32 -20.33 -3.75
CA ASP A 882 -61.15 -21.01 -2.77
C ASP A 882 -61.39 -20.11 -1.56
N SER A 883 -62.53 -19.42 -1.53
CA SER A 883 -62.88 -18.46 -0.47
C SER A 883 -63.08 -19.10 0.91
N THR A 884 -62.93 -20.42 1.05
CA THR A 884 -63.01 -21.12 2.34
C THR A 884 -61.65 -21.21 3.04
N VAL A 885 -60.55 -20.87 2.36
CA VAL A 885 -59.20 -20.86 2.93
C VAL A 885 -59.10 -19.80 4.03
N MET A 886 -58.66 -20.20 5.22
CA MET A 886 -58.60 -19.33 6.40
C MET A 886 -57.17 -19.00 6.83
N VAL A 887 -56.21 -19.89 6.63
CA VAL A 887 -54.85 -19.76 7.17
C VAL A 887 -53.80 -19.97 6.08
N SER A 888 -52.75 -19.16 6.11
CA SER A 888 -51.52 -19.35 5.34
C SER A 888 -50.36 -19.67 6.27
N ILE A 889 -49.60 -20.71 5.94
CA ILE A 889 -48.38 -21.09 6.66
C ILE A 889 -47.26 -21.25 5.64
N LYS A 890 -46.12 -20.61 5.89
CA LYS A 890 -44.88 -20.85 5.16
C LYS A 890 -43.69 -20.87 6.10
N ASN A 891 -42.63 -21.55 5.73
CA ASN A 891 -41.44 -21.66 6.57
C ASN A 891 -40.46 -20.52 6.27
N GLY A 892 -39.80 -19.98 7.29
CA GLY A 892 -38.75 -18.97 7.14
C GLY A 892 -37.56 -19.46 6.32
N GLY A 893 -37.38 -20.76 6.16
CA GLY A 893 -36.37 -21.35 5.26
C GLY A 893 -36.58 -21.05 3.78
N GLY A 894 -37.83 -20.76 3.38
CA GLY A 894 -38.21 -20.36 2.02
C GLY A 894 -37.98 -18.88 1.71
N ILE A 895 -37.81 -18.02 2.72
CA ILE A 895 -37.42 -16.61 2.58
C ILE A 895 -35.90 -16.52 2.68
N ARG A 896 -35.25 -16.00 1.65
CA ARG A 896 -33.81 -16.17 1.40
C ARG A 896 -33.01 -14.89 1.52
N ALA A 897 -33.65 -13.75 1.34
CA ALA A 897 -33.06 -12.44 1.43
C ALA A 897 -34.08 -11.41 1.92
N SER A 898 -33.57 -10.30 2.46
CA SER A 898 -34.35 -9.11 2.76
C SER A 898 -34.62 -8.30 1.49
N ILE A 899 -35.64 -7.45 1.50
CA ILE A 899 -35.89 -6.45 0.45
C ILE A 899 -35.67 -5.07 1.06
N GLY A 900 -34.71 -4.34 0.52
CA GLY A 900 -34.17 -3.11 1.09
C GLY A 900 -32.65 -3.12 1.10
N GLU A 901 -32.05 -2.00 1.46
CA GLU A 901 -30.61 -1.86 1.57
C GLU A 901 -30.19 -1.72 3.02
N THR A 902 -29.00 -2.22 3.33
CA THR A 902 -28.36 -2.02 4.62
C THR A 902 -27.11 -1.21 4.37
N VAL A 903 -27.07 0.03 4.87
CA VAL A 903 -25.95 0.95 4.62
C VAL A 903 -25.18 1.18 5.91
N VAL A 904 -23.85 1.24 5.83
CA VAL A 904 -23.02 1.74 6.93
C VAL A 904 -22.66 3.20 6.61
N PRO A 905 -23.17 4.17 7.38
CA PRO A 905 -22.82 5.56 7.14
C PRO A 905 -21.31 5.77 7.33
N ALA A 906 -20.71 6.61 6.48
CA ALA A 906 -19.26 6.89 6.53
C ALA A 906 -18.80 7.24 7.96
N GLY A 907 -17.80 6.50 8.48
CA GLY A 907 -17.27 6.64 9.83
C GLY A 907 -18.13 6.06 10.97
N GLY A 908 -19.22 5.34 10.65
CA GLY A 908 -20.05 4.62 11.60
C GLY A 908 -19.61 3.16 11.79
N THR A 909 -19.96 2.56 12.93
CA THR A 909 -19.74 1.12 13.21
C THR A 909 -21.06 0.34 13.26
N GLY A 910 -22.17 0.99 12.90
CA GLY A 910 -23.51 0.42 12.93
C GLY A 910 -24.19 0.60 11.59
N PHE A 911 -24.97 -0.38 11.18
CA PHE A 911 -25.70 -0.36 9.93
C PHE A 911 -27.09 0.29 10.10
N GLU A 912 -27.59 0.91 9.04
CA GLU A 912 -28.94 1.41 8.92
C GLU A 912 -29.70 0.55 7.90
N ARG A 913 -30.87 0.01 8.29
CA ARG A 913 -31.78 -0.70 7.39
C ARG A 913 -32.70 0.30 6.72
N LEU A 914 -32.60 0.43 5.41
CA LEU A 914 -33.37 1.36 4.58
C LEU A 914 -34.20 0.58 3.55
N PRO A 915 -35.33 1.14 3.08
CA PRO A 915 -35.99 0.62 1.90
C PRO A 915 -35.05 0.72 0.67
N ASN A 916 -35.36 0.01 -0.41
CA ASN A 916 -34.55 0.01 -1.62
C ASN A 916 -34.26 1.44 -2.14
N GLY A 917 -33.00 1.70 -2.51
CA GLY A 917 -32.62 2.93 -3.21
C GLY A 917 -33.27 3.08 -4.59
N GLU A 918 -33.21 4.30 -5.12
CA GLU A 918 -33.59 4.59 -6.52
C GLU A 918 -32.52 4.07 -7.49
N ILE A 919 -32.93 3.40 -8.57
CA ILE A 919 -32.03 2.98 -9.66
C ILE A 919 -32.32 3.83 -10.90
N LEU A 920 -31.26 4.38 -11.48
CA LEU A 920 -31.29 5.22 -12.68
C LEU A 920 -30.62 4.50 -13.87
N ASP A 921 -31.04 4.84 -15.10
CA ASP A 921 -30.30 4.48 -16.31
C ASP A 921 -29.15 5.47 -16.59
N ASP A 922 -28.32 5.19 -17.62
CA ASP A 922 -27.20 6.06 -18.02
C ASP A 922 -27.60 7.48 -18.43
N GLN A 923 -28.87 7.70 -18.73
CA GLN A 923 -29.41 9.01 -19.07
C GLN A 923 -30.03 9.72 -17.85
N GLY A 924 -29.94 9.11 -16.67
CA GLY A 924 -30.47 9.62 -15.41
C GLY A 924 -31.99 9.48 -15.28
N ASN A 925 -32.64 8.62 -16.07
CA ASN A 925 -34.07 8.34 -15.90
C ASN A 925 -34.27 7.28 -14.82
N VAL A 926 -35.34 7.43 -14.03
CA VAL A 926 -35.71 6.46 -12.99
C VAL A 926 -36.17 5.15 -13.63
N VAL A 927 -35.44 4.08 -13.32
CA VAL A 927 -35.73 2.69 -13.72
C VAL A 927 -36.52 2.00 -12.61
N LYS A 928 -36.05 2.13 -11.37
CA LYS A 928 -36.72 1.69 -10.14
C LYS A 928 -36.84 2.88 -9.20
N PRO A 929 -38.05 3.32 -8.81
CA PRO A 929 -38.20 4.42 -7.88
C PRO A 929 -37.69 4.04 -6.48
N ALA A 930 -37.35 5.02 -5.65
CA ALA A 930 -37.03 4.77 -4.24
C ALA A 930 -38.15 3.97 -3.55
N GLY A 931 -37.77 2.96 -2.78
CA GLY A 931 -38.65 1.98 -2.16
C GLY A 931 -39.22 0.94 -3.12
N GLY A 932 -38.95 1.01 -4.42
CA GLY A 932 -39.46 0.06 -5.41
C GLY A 932 -39.09 -1.39 -5.07
N ILE A 933 -40.01 -2.31 -5.33
CA ILE A 933 -39.81 -3.76 -5.23
C ILE A 933 -39.88 -4.31 -6.64
N SER A 934 -38.74 -4.79 -7.15
CA SER A 934 -38.56 -5.27 -8.50
C SER A 934 -38.70 -6.78 -8.63
N GLN A 935 -38.67 -7.27 -9.87
CA GLN A 935 -38.56 -8.69 -10.17
C GLN A 935 -37.37 -9.32 -9.46
N ASN A 936 -36.20 -8.67 -9.51
CA ASN A 936 -34.98 -9.19 -8.92
C ASN A 936 -35.12 -9.33 -7.40
N ASP A 937 -35.66 -8.32 -6.72
CA ASP A 937 -35.94 -8.39 -5.27
C ASP A 937 -36.77 -9.64 -4.91
N ILE A 938 -37.82 -9.90 -5.69
CA ILE A 938 -38.73 -11.03 -5.47
C ILE A 938 -38.03 -12.36 -5.76
N GLN A 939 -37.27 -12.45 -6.86
CA GLN A 939 -36.54 -13.64 -7.24
C GLN A 939 -35.46 -14.00 -6.22
N THR A 940 -34.67 -13.03 -5.75
CA THR A 940 -33.65 -13.24 -4.71
C THR A 940 -34.29 -13.60 -3.37
N THR A 941 -35.38 -12.92 -2.99
CA THR A 941 -36.09 -13.19 -1.72
C THR A 941 -36.72 -14.58 -1.70
N LEU A 942 -37.29 -15.04 -2.80
CA LEU A 942 -38.01 -16.30 -2.93
C LEU A 942 -37.34 -17.23 -3.95
N ALA A 943 -36.02 -17.44 -3.81
CA ALA A 943 -35.17 -18.10 -4.81
C ALA A 943 -35.60 -19.51 -5.23
N PHE A 944 -36.37 -20.23 -4.41
CA PHE A 944 -36.88 -21.57 -4.77
C PHE A 944 -38.17 -21.54 -5.60
N ASN A 945 -38.87 -20.40 -5.61
CA ASN A 945 -40.17 -20.22 -6.25
C ASN A 945 -41.16 -21.39 -6.04
N ASN A 946 -41.46 -21.75 -4.78
CA ASN A 946 -42.29 -22.93 -4.54
C ASN A 946 -43.70 -22.76 -5.11
N ASP A 947 -44.32 -23.88 -5.49
CA ASP A 947 -45.75 -23.96 -5.79
C ASP A 947 -46.57 -23.74 -4.51
N LEU A 948 -47.77 -23.17 -4.64
CA LEU A 948 -48.73 -23.13 -3.53
C LEU A 948 -49.66 -24.35 -3.56
N SER A 949 -49.97 -24.89 -2.38
CA SER A 949 -50.90 -25.99 -2.20
C SER A 949 -51.97 -25.64 -1.17
N LEU A 950 -53.23 -25.92 -1.50
CA LEU A 950 -54.34 -25.89 -0.55
C LEU A 950 -54.50 -27.24 0.13
N LEU A 951 -54.62 -27.29 1.46
CA LEU A 951 -54.91 -28.50 2.23
C LEU A 951 -56.10 -28.29 3.17
N THR A 952 -56.73 -29.38 3.60
CA THR A 952 -57.66 -29.39 4.73
C THR A 952 -56.98 -30.13 5.87
N VAL A 953 -56.78 -29.45 6.99
CA VAL A 953 -56.20 -30.02 8.22
C VAL A 953 -57.24 -29.98 9.33
N THR A 954 -57.19 -30.91 10.27
CA THR A 954 -58.00 -30.81 11.49
C THR A 954 -57.44 -29.73 12.42
N ARG A 955 -58.26 -29.21 13.34
CA ARG A 955 -57.79 -28.29 14.40
C ARG A 955 -56.60 -28.85 15.18
N ALA A 956 -56.64 -30.14 15.52
CA ALA A 956 -55.54 -30.81 16.21
C ALA A 956 -54.26 -30.86 15.35
N GLU A 957 -54.37 -31.19 14.06
CA GLU A 957 -53.22 -31.20 13.14
C GLU A 957 -52.66 -29.79 12.94
N LEU A 958 -53.50 -28.75 12.87
CA LEU A 958 -53.05 -27.36 12.75
C LEU A 958 -52.16 -26.95 13.94
N ILE A 959 -52.55 -27.30 15.17
CA ILE A 959 -51.71 -27.07 16.35
C ILE A 959 -50.41 -27.89 16.28
N GLU A 960 -50.46 -29.15 15.85
CA GLU A 960 -49.25 -29.99 15.68
C GLU A 960 -48.26 -29.40 14.65
N ILE A 961 -48.79 -28.84 13.57
CA ILE A 961 -48.02 -28.15 12.52
C ILE A 961 -47.32 -26.90 13.09
N LEU A 962 -48.03 -26.07 13.86
CA LEU A 962 -47.45 -24.87 14.48
C LEU A 962 -46.40 -25.24 15.53
N GLU A 963 -46.69 -26.23 16.39
CA GLU A 963 -45.75 -26.78 17.38
C GLU A 963 -44.46 -27.29 16.72
N HIS A 964 -44.58 -28.01 15.61
CA HIS A 964 -43.42 -28.46 14.83
C HIS A 964 -42.58 -27.26 14.34
N GLY A 965 -43.23 -26.21 13.84
CA GLY A 965 -42.58 -25.00 13.36
C GLY A 965 -41.69 -24.34 14.43
N ILE A 966 -42.17 -24.22 15.67
CA ILE A 966 -41.42 -23.57 16.76
C ILE A 966 -40.54 -24.54 17.58
N SER A 967 -40.61 -25.86 17.32
CA SER A 967 -39.85 -26.88 18.06
C SER A 967 -38.33 -26.74 17.97
N GLY A 968 -37.82 -26.08 16.93
CA GLY A 968 -36.39 -25.86 16.69
C GLY A 968 -35.75 -24.78 17.58
N LEU A 969 -36.56 -23.91 18.20
CA LEU A 969 -36.07 -22.82 19.03
C LEU A 969 -35.33 -23.31 20.29
N PRO A 970 -34.24 -22.62 20.70
CA PRO A 970 -33.74 -21.33 20.18
C PRO A 970 -32.86 -21.44 18.92
N GLY A 971 -32.74 -22.62 18.31
CA GLY A 971 -31.94 -22.81 17.09
C GLY A 971 -32.57 -22.15 15.86
N VAL A 972 -31.73 -21.71 14.92
CA VAL A 972 -32.10 -21.03 13.66
C VAL A 972 -32.51 -22.04 12.57
N SER A 973 -33.56 -22.80 12.86
CA SER A 973 -34.06 -23.84 11.95
C SER A 973 -34.95 -23.22 10.86
N GLY A 974 -34.76 -23.65 9.60
CA GLY A 974 -35.60 -23.20 8.46
C GLY A 974 -37.10 -23.46 8.66
N ARG A 975 -37.46 -24.41 9.53
CA ARG A 975 -38.84 -24.81 9.80
C ARG A 975 -39.71 -23.75 10.49
N PHE A 976 -39.17 -22.68 11.07
CA PHE A 976 -40.00 -21.71 11.81
C PHE A 976 -41.11 -21.11 10.90
N PRO A 977 -42.37 -21.01 11.37
CA PRO A 977 -43.48 -20.61 10.52
C PRO A 977 -43.64 -19.08 10.48
N GLN A 978 -43.89 -18.54 9.29
CA GLN A 978 -44.49 -17.22 9.06
C GLN A 978 -45.95 -17.44 8.65
N VAL A 979 -46.87 -16.60 9.13
CA VAL A 979 -48.30 -16.91 9.10
C VAL A 979 -49.19 -15.72 8.69
N SER A 980 -50.36 -16.05 8.15
CA SER A 980 -51.47 -15.12 7.92
C SER A 980 -52.81 -15.80 8.21
N GLY A 981 -53.80 -15.03 8.68
CA GLY A 981 -55.12 -15.52 9.10
C GLY A 981 -55.12 -16.32 10.41
N ILE A 982 -54.02 -16.31 11.16
CA ILE A 982 -53.88 -16.95 12.46
C ILE A 982 -52.91 -16.17 13.33
N GLN A 983 -53.19 -16.12 14.62
CA GLN A 983 -52.28 -15.63 15.66
C GLN A 983 -52.04 -16.73 16.69
N PHE A 984 -50.83 -16.80 17.25
CA PHE A 984 -50.53 -17.72 18.36
C PHE A 984 -49.42 -17.21 19.26
N SER A 985 -49.45 -17.61 20.53
CA SER A 985 -48.46 -17.29 21.55
C SER A 985 -47.78 -18.56 22.03
N PHE A 986 -46.52 -18.46 22.43
CA PHE A 986 -45.77 -19.61 22.90
C PHE A 986 -44.77 -19.28 24.01
N ASP A 987 -44.50 -20.28 24.85
CA ASP A 987 -43.46 -20.26 25.88
C ASP A 987 -42.36 -21.27 25.51
N GLU A 988 -41.20 -20.74 25.10
CA GLU A 988 -40.05 -21.55 24.67
C GLU A 988 -39.48 -22.44 25.80
N SER A 989 -39.74 -22.09 27.07
CA SER A 989 -39.29 -22.86 28.23
C SER A 989 -40.06 -24.18 28.42
N LEU A 990 -41.21 -24.32 27.76
CA LEU A 990 -41.99 -25.55 27.75
C LEU A 990 -41.39 -26.61 26.81
N PRO A 991 -41.63 -27.91 27.06
CA PRO A 991 -41.17 -28.98 26.19
C PRO A 991 -41.72 -28.83 24.76
N ALA A 992 -40.89 -29.09 23.75
CA ALA A 992 -41.31 -29.10 22.35
C ALA A 992 -42.54 -30.01 22.14
N GLY A 993 -43.56 -29.52 21.41
CA GLY A 993 -44.87 -30.16 21.27
C GLY A 993 -45.89 -29.73 22.33
N SER A 994 -45.55 -28.79 23.21
CA SER A 994 -46.45 -28.18 24.19
C SER A 994 -46.04 -26.74 24.49
N ARG A 995 -45.46 -26.05 23.49
CA ARG A 995 -44.97 -24.67 23.59
C ARG A 995 -46.07 -23.64 23.32
N ILE A 996 -47.07 -23.96 22.51
CA ILE A 996 -48.18 -23.03 22.22
C ILE A 996 -49.07 -22.88 23.46
N VAL A 997 -49.37 -21.64 23.81
CA VAL A 997 -50.23 -21.30 24.95
C VAL A 997 -51.61 -20.86 24.46
N ASN A 998 -51.67 -19.86 23.57
CA ASN A 998 -52.91 -19.42 22.96
C ASN A 998 -52.79 -19.44 21.43
N ALA A 999 -53.90 -19.71 20.72
CA ALA A 999 -53.95 -19.63 19.26
C ALA A 999 -55.38 -19.37 18.78
N ALA A 1000 -55.55 -18.47 17.80
CA ALA A 1000 -56.83 -18.12 17.21
C ALA A 1000 -56.71 -17.85 15.71
N ILE A 1001 -57.67 -18.33 14.92
CA ILE A 1001 -57.85 -17.92 13.52
C ILE A 1001 -58.51 -16.55 13.54
N THR A 1002 -57.96 -15.59 12.80
CA THR A 1002 -58.40 -14.21 12.81
C THR A 1002 -58.85 -13.74 11.43
N ASP A 1003 -59.65 -12.68 11.39
CA ASP A 1003 -59.89 -11.92 10.16
C ASP A 1003 -58.67 -11.04 9.81
N MET A 1004 -58.81 -10.24 8.75
CA MET A 1004 -57.73 -9.35 8.29
C MET A 1004 -57.49 -8.16 9.23
N GLU A 1005 -58.48 -7.82 10.05
CA GLU A 1005 -58.42 -6.80 11.08
C GLU A 1005 -57.82 -7.33 12.39
N GLY A 1006 -57.57 -8.64 12.48
CA GLY A 1006 -56.97 -9.30 13.64
C GLY A 1006 -57.99 -9.77 14.69
N ASN A 1007 -59.29 -9.69 14.41
CA ASN A 1007 -60.32 -10.13 15.35
C ASN A 1007 -60.46 -11.66 15.32
N ASP A 1008 -60.69 -12.26 16.48
CA ASP A 1008 -60.88 -13.70 16.65
C ASP A 1008 -62.12 -14.23 15.90
N LEU A 1009 -61.90 -15.07 14.88
CA LEU A 1009 -62.96 -15.84 14.19
C LEU A 1009 -63.15 -17.23 14.80
N ASP A 1010 -62.07 -17.86 15.27
CA ASP A 1010 -62.10 -19.20 15.85
C ASP A 1010 -60.92 -19.41 16.82
N VAL A 1011 -61.20 -19.45 18.13
CA VAL A 1011 -60.18 -19.74 19.16
C VAL A 1011 -59.84 -21.23 19.11
N LEU A 1012 -58.58 -21.55 18.79
CA LEU A 1012 -58.07 -22.91 18.64
C LEU A 1012 -57.47 -23.44 19.94
N MET A 1013 -56.73 -22.61 20.67
CA MET A 1013 -56.05 -22.99 21.90
C MET A 1013 -56.18 -21.88 22.94
N ARG A 1014 -56.51 -22.25 24.18
CA ARG A 1014 -56.53 -21.34 25.34
C ARG A 1014 -55.78 -21.98 26.51
N ASP A 1015 -54.80 -21.27 27.07
CA ASP A 1015 -53.96 -21.72 28.20
C ASP A 1015 -53.35 -23.13 28.01
N GLY A 1016 -52.92 -23.44 26.78
CA GLY A 1016 -52.34 -24.73 26.39
C GLY A 1016 -53.37 -25.84 26.19
N VAL A 1017 -54.68 -25.53 26.18
CA VAL A 1017 -55.77 -26.50 25.96
C VAL A 1017 -56.47 -26.22 24.64
N LEU A 1018 -56.58 -27.25 23.79
CA LEU A 1018 -57.32 -27.19 22.53
C LEU A 1018 -58.82 -26.93 22.77
N GLN A 1019 -59.40 -26.00 22.02
CA GLN A 1019 -60.80 -25.58 22.14
C GLN A 1019 -61.66 -26.13 20.97
N GLY A 1020 -62.92 -26.45 21.28
CA GLY A 1020 -63.89 -26.99 20.31
C GLY A 1020 -63.61 -28.42 19.81
N ASP A 1021 -64.17 -28.77 18.64
CA ASP A 1021 -64.02 -30.10 18.05
C ASP A 1021 -62.65 -30.27 17.38
N ALA A 1022 -61.79 -31.09 17.98
CA ALA A 1022 -60.46 -31.41 17.49
C ALA A 1022 -60.43 -31.93 16.03
N ALA A 1023 -61.51 -32.56 15.56
CA ALA A 1023 -61.62 -33.11 14.21
C ALA A 1023 -62.23 -32.13 13.18
N ALA A 1024 -62.64 -30.92 13.60
CA ALA A 1024 -63.15 -29.91 12.68
C ALA A 1024 -62.07 -29.52 11.65
N GLY A 1025 -62.46 -29.47 10.38
CA GLY A 1025 -61.56 -29.18 9.27
C GLY A 1025 -61.34 -27.67 9.08
N VAL A 1026 -60.09 -27.28 8.89
CA VAL A 1026 -59.61 -25.94 8.56
C VAL A 1026 -58.96 -26.00 7.19
N ARG A 1027 -59.43 -25.16 6.27
CA ARG A 1027 -58.85 -25.03 4.93
C ARG A 1027 -57.68 -24.06 4.99
N ILE A 1028 -56.51 -24.48 4.51
CA ILE A 1028 -55.27 -23.71 4.58
C ILE A 1028 -54.56 -23.66 3.23
N VAL A 1029 -53.67 -22.68 3.06
CA VAL A 1029 -52.65 -22.63 2.01
C VAL A 1029 -51.25 -22.76 2.63
N THR A 1030 -50.37 -23.47 1.95
CA THR A 1030 -48.96 -23.61 2.32
C THR A 1030 -48.14 -23.86 1.05
N LEU A 1031 -46.81 -23.93 1.19
CA LEU A 1031 -45.92 -24.26 0.09
C LEU A 1031 -46.01 -25.75 -0.26
N GLY A 1032 -45.92 -26.11 -1.54
CA GLY A 1032 -45.92 -27.49 -2.02
C GLY A 1032 -44.76 -28.31 -1.46
N PHE A 1033 -43.60 -27.66 -1.24
CA PHE A 1033 -42.47 -28.21 -0.49
C PHE A 1033 -42.88 -28.70 0.90
N LEU A 1034 -43.60 -27.86 1.67
CA LEU A 1034 -44.05 -28.20 3.02
C LEU A 1034 -45.18 -29.22 3.00
N ALA A 1035 -46.15 -29.06 2.09
CA ALA A 1035 -47.23 -30.02 1.88
C ALA A 1035 -46.72 -31.42 1.51
N GLY A 1036 -45.53 -31.50 0.89
CA GLY A 1036 -44.80 -32.74 0.59
C GLY A 1036 -43.96 -33.32 1.75
N GLY A 1037 -43.94 -32.67 2.92
CA GLY A 1037 -43.16 -33.08 4.10
C GLY A 1037 -41.80 -32.39 4.24
N GLY A 1038 -41.55 -31.32 3.47
CA GLY A 1038 -40.37 -30.45 3.60
C GLY A 1038 -40.21 -29.90 5.02
N ASP A 1039 -38.96 -29.68 5.45
CA ASP A 1039 -38.59 -29.30 6.82
C ASP A 1039 -39.17 -30.20 7.93
N GLY A 1040 -39.61 -31.41 7.57
CA GLY A 1040 -40.21 -32.40 8.48
C GLY A 1040 -41.64 -32.06 8.90
N TYR A 1041 -42.32 -31.13 8.23
CA TYR A 1041 -43.67 -30.70 8.61
C TYR A 1041 -44.70 -31.85 8.54
N PRO A 1042 -45.55 -32.02 9.56
CA PRO A 1042 -46.47 -33.16 9.67
C PRO A 1042 -47.80 -32.94 8.91
N PHE A 1043 -47.78 -32.37 7.70
CA PHE A 1043 -49.02 -32.20 6.92
C PHE A 1043 -49.64 -33.54 6.53
N PRO A 1044 -50.99 -33.67 6.58
CA PRO A 1044 -51.68 -34.92 6.24
C PRO A 1044 -51.42 -35.30 4.78
N GLN A 1045 -51.27 -36.60 4.54
CA GLN A 1045 -50.96 -37.18 3.23
C GLN A 1045 -52.14 -38.02 2.70
N GLY A 1046 -52.37 -37.99 1.38
CA GLY A 1046 -53.42 -38.77 0.72
C GLY A 1046 -54.76 -38.04 0.55
N PRO A 1047 -55.85 -38.75 0.19
CA PRO A 1047 -57.10 -38.12 -0.24
C PRO A 1047 -57.82 -37.29 0.84
N GLU A 1048 -57.61 -37.65 2.11
CA GLU A 1048 -58.23 -37.00 3.27
C GLU A 1048 -57.71 -35.55 3.44
N ALA A 1049 -56.49 -35.27 2.99
CA ALA A 1049 -55.87 -33.95 3.04
C ALA A 1049 -56.46 -32.93 2.06
N ASN A 1050 -57.29 -33.39 1.11
CA ASN A 1050 -57.92 -32.57 0.08
C ASN A 1050 -56.93 -31.60 -0.60
N ARG A 1051 -55.73 -32.11 -0.94
CA ARG A 1051 -54.64 -31.32 -1.52
C ARG A 1051 -55.00 -30.85 -2.94
N VAL A 1052 -54.83 -29.56 -3.20
CA VAL A 1052 -54.95 -28.94 -4.53
C VAL A 1052 -53.70 -28.10 -4.75
N ASP A 1053 -52.90 -28.45 -5.75
CA ASP A 1053 -51.73 -27.66 -6.16
C ASP A 1053 -52.19 -26.55 -7.11
N LEU A 1054 -51.65 -25.35 -6.91
CA LEU A 1054 -52.12 -24.12 -7.57
C LEU A 1054 -51.23 -23.68 -8.74
N GLU A 1055 -50.05 -24.28 -8.92
CA GLU A 1055 -49.18 -24.00 -10.06
C GLU A 1055 -49.93 -24.29 -11.38
N ASN A 1056 -50.06 -23.27 -12.24
CA ASN A 1056 -50.76 -23.36 -13.53
C ASN A 1056 -52.17 -23.99 -13.38
N PHE A 1057 -52.92 -23.53 -12.38
CA PHE A 1057 -54.23 -24.08 -12.02
C PHE A 1057 -55.27 -23.97 -13.15
N ASP A 1058 -55.18 -22.94 -13.99
CA ASP A 1058 -56.08 -22.72 -15.13
C ASP A 1058 -55.77 -23.66 -16.33
N GLY A 1059 -54.55 -24.22 -16.35
CA GLY A 1059 -54.08 -25.25 -17.27
C GLY A 1059 -53.77 -24.75 -18.68
N ASP A 1060 -53.58 -23.45 -18.88
CA ASP A 1060 -53.31 -22.88 -20.20
C ASP A 1060 -51.80 -22.87 -20.54
N GLY A 1061 -50.94 -22.98 -19.53
CA GLY A 1061 -49.49 -23.00 -19.66
C GLY A 1061 -48.88 -21.66 -20.09
N ILE A 1062 -49.59 -20.57 -19.85
CA ILE A 1062 -49.18 -19.19 -20.09
C ILE A 1062 -49.03 -18.54 -18.70
N ASN A 1063 -47.93 -17.85 -18.47
CA ASN A 1063 -47.81 -16.99 -17.29
C ASN A 1063 -48.56 -15.70 -17.61
N ASP A 1064 -49.70 -15.44 -16.96
CA ASP A 1064 -50.50 -14.25 -17.20
C ASP A 1064 -50.37 -13.21 -16.05
N GLY A 1065 -51.37 -12.37 -15.79
CA GLY A 1065 -51.22 -11.28 -14.82
C GLY A 1065 -50.30 -10.12 -15.23
N VAL A 1066 -49.89 -9.30 -14.25
CA VAL A 1066 -48.85 -8.27 -14.41
C VAL A 1066 -47.44 -8.85 -14.30
N ALA A 1067 -47.26 -9.96 -13.59
CA ALA A 1067 -45.99 -10.57 -13.22
C ALA A 1067 -45.65 -11.84 -14.01
N THR A 1068 -45.53 -11.72 -15.34
CA THR A 1068 -45.32 -12.88 -16.24
C THR A 1068 -43.97 -13.63 -16.12
N PHE A 1069 -43.08 -13.22 -15.20
CA PHE A 1069 -41.73 -13.78 -15.06
C PHE A 1069 -41.68 -15.09 -14.26
N ALA A 1070 -42.72 -15.40 -13.49
CA ALA A 1070 -42.88 -16.63 -12.72
C ALA A 1070 -44.15 -17.36 -13.17
N ALA A 1071 -44.25 -18.66 -12.87
CA ALA A 1071 -45.43 -19.44 -13.22
C ALA A 1071 -46.61 -19.11 -12.30
N ASP A 1072 -47.82 -19.01 -12.86
CA ASP A 1072 -49.04 -18.70 -12.12
C ASP A 1072 -49.22 -19.63 -10.91
N GLY A 1073 -49.46 -19.04 -9.73
CA GLY A 1073 -49.69 -19.81 -8.49
C GLY A 1073 -48.41 -20.32 -7.80
N THR A 1074 -47.25 -19.82 -8.21
CA THR A 1074 -45.99 -19.93 -7.46
C THR A 1074 -45.77 -18.71 -6.56
N GLU A 1075 -44.93 -18.84 -5.52
CA GLU A 1075 -44.76 -17.76 -4.53
C GLU A 1075 -44.23 -16.43 -5.13
N GLN A 1076 -43.37 -16.47 -6.15
CA GLN A 1076 -42.85 -15.25 -6.78
C GLN A 1076 -43.95 -14.51 -7.55
N ASP A 1077 -44.74 -15.24 -8.34
CA ASP A 1077 -45.90 -14.72 -9.07
C ASP A 1077 -46.91 -14.11 -8.10
N VAL A 1078 -47.32 -14.88 -7.10
CA VAL A 1078 -48.33 -14.47 -6.12
C VAL A 1078 -47.90 -13.23 -5.33
N LEU A 1079 -46.63 -13.14 -4.91
CA LEU A 1079 -46.13 -11.95 -4.24
C LEU A 1079 -46.13 -10.73 -5.17
N ALA A 1080 -45.66 -10.89 -6.42
CA ALA A 1080 -45.60 -9.80 -7.39
C ALA A 1080 -46.99 -9.24 -7.74
N GLU A 1081 -47.96 -10.13 -8.00
CA GLU A 1081 -49.36 -9.76 -8.24
C GLU A 1081 -49.97 -9.04 -7.01
N TYR A 1082 -49.72 -9.57 -5.81
CA TYR A 1082 -50.21 -8.98 -4.56
C TYR A 1082 -49.62 -7.58 -4.31
N LEU A 1083 -48.31 -7.42 -4.52
CA LEU A 1083 -47.63 -6.14 -4.43
C LEU A 1083 -48.21 -5.14 -5.43
N ALA A 1084 -48.44 -5.55 -6.68
CA ALA A 1084 -48.93 -4.64 -7.72
C ALA A 1084 -50.37 -4.19 -7.45
N ALA A 1085 -51.19 -5.08 -6.89
CA ALA A 1085 -52.58 -4.79 -6.56
C ALA A 1085 -52.72 -3.88 -5.33
N ASN A 1086 -51.85 -4.02 -4.32
CA ASN A 1086 -52.02 -3.38 -3.00
C ASN A 1086 -51.00 -2.26 -2.72
N PHE A 1087 -49.79 -2.37 -3.27
CA PHE A 1087 -48.66 -1.50 -2.97
C PHE A 1087 -47.93 -0.99 -4.22
N GLY A 1088 -48.61 -0.96 -5.38
CA GLY A 1088 -47.99 -0.69 -6.70
C GLY A 1088 -47.48 0.74 -6.93
N ASP A 1089 -47.67 1.68 -6.00
CA ASP A 1089 -47.16 3.05 -6.10
C ASP A 1089 -46.80 3.65 -4.74
N ALA A 1090 -46.06 4.76 -4.75
CA ALA A 1090 -45.58 5.42 -3.54
C ALA A 1090 -46.70 5.93 -2.61
N ALA A 1091 -47.91 6.17 -3.11
CA ALA A 1091 -49.03 6.62 -2.29
C ALA A 1091 -49.67 5.48 -1.48
N ASN A 1092 -49.51 4.25 -1.96
CA ASN A 1092 -49.97 3.02 -1.33
C ASN A 1092 -48.79 2.15 -0.90
N ALA A 1093 -47.60 2.70 -0.68
CA ALA A 1093 -46.43 1.91 -0.34
C ALA A 1093 -46.62 1.15 0.97
N TYR A 1094 -46.05 -0.05 1.06
CA TYR A 1094 -46.02 -0.83 2.30
C TYR A 1094 -45.24 -0.07 3.38
N ASP A 1095 -45.83 0.15 4.55
CA ASP A 1095 -45.27 1.02 5.59
C ASP A 1095 -45.18 0.37 6.99
N VAL A 1096 -45.41 -0.94 7.07
CA VAL A 1096 -45.35 -1.68 8.34
C VAL A 1096 -43.90 -2.08 8.64
N ALA A 1097 -43.24 -1.29 9.49
CA ALA A 1097 -41.88 -1.56 9.93
C ALA A 1097 -41.79 -2.83 10.77
N ASP A 1098 -40.66 -3.52 10.67
CA ASP A 1098 -40.32 -4.63 11.57
C ASP A 1098 -40.09 -4.11 12.98
N SER A 1099 -40.61 -4.79 14.00
CA SER A 1099 -40.70 -4.26 15.37
C SER A 1099 -40.02 -5.13 16.45
N GLY A 1100 -39.35 -6.19 16.01
CA GLY A 1100 -38.72 -7.21 16.84
C GLY A 1100 -39.64 -7.98 17.79
N PRO A 1101 -39.12 -8.94 18.58
CA PRO A 1101 -39.94 -9.90 19.31
C PRO A 1101 -40.88 -9.29 20.37
N ALA A 1102 -40.59 -8.06 20.79
CA ALA A 1102 -41.44 -7.32 21.74
C ALA A 1102 -42.63 -6.62 21.06
N GLY A 1103 -42.57 -6.43 19.74
CA GLY A 1103 -43.63 -5.83 18.91
C GLY A 1103 -44.41 -6.83 18.06
N ASP A 1104 -43.98 -8.11 18.03
CA ASP A 1104 -44.68 -9.20 17.34
C ASP A 1104 -46.15 -9.32 17.79
N THR A 1105 -47.06 -9.51 16.83
CA THR A 1105 -48.51 -9.53 17.08
C THR A 1105 -49.17 -10.83 16.61
N ARG A 1106 -48.71 -11.43 15.51
CA ARG A 1106 -49.21 -12.72 15.01
C ARG A 1106 -48.51 -13.91 15.65
N ILE A 1107 -47.22 -13.79 15.98
CA ILE A 1107 -46.42 -14.87 16.56
C ILE A 1107 -45.74 -14.38 17.84
N GLN A 1108 -46.41 -14.55 18.98
CA GLN A 1108 -46.02 -13.91 20.22
C GLN A 1108 -45.15 -14.82 21.10
N ASN A 1109 -43.87 -14.49 21.26
CA ASN A 1109 -43.01 -15.16 22.24
C ASN A 1109 -43.20 -14.54 23.62
N LEU A 1110 -43.75 -15.30 24.56
CA LEU A 1110 -44.10 -14.83 25.91
C LEU A 1110 -42.88 -14.48 26.79
N ALA A 1111 -41.67 -14.79 26.33
CA ALA A 1111 -40.44 -14.28 26.95
C ALA A 1111 -40.21 -12.78 26.68
N PHE A 1112 -40.81 -12.21 25.63
CA PHE A 1112 -40.53 -10.86 25.14
C PHE A 1112 -41.76 -9.95 25.11
N THR A 1113 -42.94 -10.48 24.80
CA THR A 1113 -44.19 -9.72 24.73
C THR A 1113 -45.28 -10.32 25.63
N ALA A 1114 -46.29 -9.52 25.96
CA ALA A 1114 -47.47 -10.00 26.68
C ALA A 1114 -48.38 -10.78 25.73
N ASP A 1115 -49.12 -11.75 26.26
CA ASP A 1115 -50.09 -12.50 25.47
C ASP A 1115 -51.31 -11.65 25.13
N THR A 1116 -51.51 -11.35 23.85
CA THR A 1116 -52.67 -10.63 23.32
C THR A 1116 -53.33 -11.39 22.17
N VAL A 1117 -53.06 -12.69 22.02
CA VAL A 1117 -53.52 -13.50 20.88
C VAL A 1117 -55.02 -13.72 20.88
N ILE A 1118 -55.61 -13.81 22.07
CA ILE A 1118 -57.05 -13.92 22.23
C ILE A 1118 -57.53 -12.57 22.73
N ASP A 1119 -58.43 -11.95 21.98
CA ASP A 1119 -59.02 -10.68 22.39
C ASP A 1119 -59.77 -10.86 23.72
N GLU A 1120 -59.68 -9.84 24.60
CA GLU A 1120 -60.57 -9.78 25.76
C GLU A 1120 -62.02 -9.75 25.24
N PRO A 1121 -62.90 -10.65 25.69
CA PRO A 1121 -64.23 -10.79 25.11
C PRO A 1121 -64.99 -9.45 25.13
N GLU A 1122 -65.36 -8.94 23.95
CA GLU A 1122 -66.34 -7.85 23.84
C GLU A 1122 -67.70 -8.41 24.27
N PHE A 1123 -68.03 -8.25 25.55
CA PHE A 1123 -69.32 -8.67 26.05
C PHE A 1123 -70.42 -7.71 25.60
N ASN A 1124 -71.45 -8.26 24.97
CA ASN A 1124 -72.73 -7.58 24.85
C ASN A 1124 -73.34 -7.43 26.25
N LEU A 1125 -73.45 -6.19 26.76
CA LEU A 1125 -73.94 -5.93 28.11
C LEU A 1125 -75.47 -5.92 28.15
N ILE A 1126 -76.06 -6.84 28.91
CA ILE A 1126 -77.50 -6.94 29.14
C ILE A 1126 -77.82 -6.67 30.60
N LEU A 1127 -78.49 -5.54 30.89
CA LEU A 1127 -78.81 -5.09 32.25
C LEU A 1127 -80.30 -5.24 32.58
N GLY A 1128 -80.61 -5.94 33.67
CA GLY A 1128 -81.93 -5.92 34.30
C GLY A 1128 -82.33 -4.53 34.82
N GLN A 1129 -83.62 -4.18 34.71
CA GLN A 1129 -84.15 -2.84 34.93
C GLN A 1129 -84.99 -2.70 36.23
N GLY A 1130 -84.82 -3.63 37.18
CA GLY A 1130 -85.47 -3.55 38.50
C GLY A 1130 -86.89 -4.12 38.56
N ALA A 1131 -87.27 -5.00 37.63
CA ALA A 1131 -88.52 -5.76 37.62
C ALA A 1131 -88.24 -7.24 37.33
N ARG A 1132 -89.29 -8.07 37.21
CA ARG A 1132 -89.14 -9.46 36.72
C ARG A 1132 -88.79 -9.45 35.25
N ASP A 1133 -87.50 -9.55 34.95
CA ASP A 1133 -86.99 -9.43 33.60
C ASP A 1133 -86.71 -10.81 32.97
N ARG A 1134 -86.92 -10.90 31.65
CA ARG A 1134 -86.36 -11.98 30.83
C ARG A 1134 -85.22 -11.36 30.04
N LEU A 1135 -83.99 -11.73 30.41
CA LEU A 1135 -82.76 -11.29 29.76
C LEU A 1135 -82.36 -12.37 28.78
N THR A 1136 -82.05 -11.99 27.55
CA THR A 1136 -81.76 -12.93 26.46
C THR A 1136 -80.59 -12.37 25.69
N GLY A 1137 -79.47 -13.08 25.76
CA GLY A 1137 -78.25 -12.86 25.01
C GLY A 1137 -78.41 -13.09 23.51
N THR A 1138 -77.33 -12.79 22.80
CA THR A 1138 -77.15 -13.12 21.39
C THR A 1138 -76.53 -14.53 21.29
N ASP A 1139 -76.01 -14.92 20.12
CA ASP A 1139 -75.19 -16.14 20.02
C ASP A 1139 -73.68 -15.84 20.23
N GLU A 1140 -73.34 -14.59 20.59
CA GLU A 1140 -71.98 -14.10 20.91
C GLU A 1140 -71.77 -14.09 22.43
N ALA A 1141 -70.59 -13.72 22.92
CA ALA A 1141 -70.36 -13.61 24.36
C ALA A 1141 -71.15 -12.42 24.98
N ASP A 1142 -72.03 -12.69 25.94
CA ASP A 1142 -72.81 -11.69 26.66
C ASP A 1142 -72.38 -11.56 28.13
N MET A 1143 -72.48 -10.33 28.67
CA MET A 1143 -72.47 -10.11 30.12
C MET A 1143 -73.89 -9.80 30.57
N ILE A 1144 -74.56 -10.79 31.15
CA ILE A 1144 -75.96 -10.70 31.55
C ILE A 1144 -76.04 -10.43 33.05
N VAL A 1145 -76.40 -9.20 33.41
CA VAL A 1145 -76.47 -8.74 34.80
C VAL A 1145 -77.93 -8.71 35.27
N SER A 1146 -78.25 -9.46 36.32
CA SER A 1146 -79.58 -9.57 36.95
C SER A 1146 -80.26 -8.21 37.22
N GLY A 1147 -79.49 -7.20 37.61
CA GLY A 1147 -80.01 -5.88 38.01
C GLY A 1147 -80.80 -5.92 39.32
N ALA A 1148 -81.40 -4.80 39.75
CA ALA A 1148 -82.07 -4.69 41.08
C ALA A 1148 -83.49 -5.31 41.15
N GLY A 1149 -83.80 -6.26 40.27
CA GLY A 1149 -85.11 -6.91 40.12
C GLY A 1149 -85.36 -8.00 41.17
N SER A 1150 -86.35 -8.86 40.91
CA SER A 1150 -86.50 -10.10 41.67
C SER A 1150 -87.13 -11.14 40.74
N TYR A 1151 -86.52 -12.33 40.62
CA TYR A 1151 -86.99 -13.47 39.82
C TYR A 1151 -86.74 -13.31 38.32
N GLU A 1152 -85.47 -13.13 37.96
CA GLU A 1152 -85.01 -12.96 36.60
C GLU A 1152 -84.87 -14.32 35.89
N THR A 1153 -85.07 -14.34 34.57
CA THR A 1153 -84.74 -15.50 33.72
C THR A 1153 -83.77 -15.04 32.65
N MET A 1154 -82.60 -15.66 32.61
CA MET A 1154 -81.49 -15.33 31.72
C MET A 1154 -81.28 -16.48 30.74
N GLU A 1155 -81.15 -16.14 29.47
CA GLU A 1155 -80.81 -17.04 28.38
C GLU A 1155 -79.56 -16.47 27.72
N GLY A 1156 -78.50 -17.27 27.64
CA GLY A 1156 -77.17 -16.86 27.18
C GLY A 1156 -77.06 -16.90 25.66
N GLY A 1157 -77.32 -18.06 25.07
CA GLY A 1157 -77.06 -18.31 23.65
C GLY A 1157 -76.02 -19.40 23.45
N LEU A 1158 -75.21 -19.27 22.39
CA LEU A 1158 -74.11 -20.19 22.06
C LEU A 1158 -72.72 -19.61 22.40
N GLY A 1159 -72.66 -18.37 22.88
CA GLY A 1159 -71.43 -17.68 23.23
C GLY A 1159 -70.91 -18.04 24.62
N GLY A 1160 -69.70 -17.57 24.95
CA GLY A 1160 -69.13 -17.72 26.29
C GLY A 1160 -69.66 -16.64 27.24
N ASP A 1161 -70.76 -16.92 27.94
CA ASP A 1161 -71.51 -15.90 28.66
C ASP A 1161 -71.11 -15.74 30.13
N VAL A 1162 -71.16 -14.51 30.62
CA VAL A 1162 -70.96 -14.18 32.04
C VAL A 1162 -72.29 -13.73 32.64
N PHE A 1163 -72.91 -14.59 33.44
CA PHE A 1163 -74.11 -14.26 34.19
C PHE A 1163 -73.74 -13.67 35.54
N VAL A 1164 -73.94 -12.37 35.72
CA VAL A 1164 -73.49 -11.62 36.88
C VAL A 1164 -74.60 -11.45 37.91
N PHE A 1165 -74.34 -11.92 39.12
CA PHE A 1165 -75.20 -11.83 40.29
C PHE A 1165 -74.51 -11.08 41.43
N GLY A 1166 -75.29 -10.36 42.23
CA GLY A 1166 -74.76 -9.67 43.41
C GLY A 1166 -75.09 -8.18 43.53
N LEU A 1167 -75.57 -7.52 42.48
CA LEU A 1167 -75.98 -6.11 42.58
C LEU A 1167 -77.31 -5.94 43.35
N GLU A 1168 -78.17 -6.95 43.31
CA GLU A 1168 -79.44 -7.05 44.05
C GLU A 1168 -79.28 -7.36 45.56
N THR A 1169 -78.14 -7.94 45.96
CA THR A 1169 -77.88 -8.53 47.30
C THR A 1169 -77.81 -7.54 48.48
N MET A 1170 -78.16 -6.28 48.27
CA MET A 1170 -78.22 -5.24 49.30
C MET A 1170 -79.66 -4.82 49.68
N ASN A 1171 -80.68 -5.45 49.10
CA ASN A 1171 -82.09 -5.07 49.31
C ASN A 1171 -82.77 -5.84 50.47
N GLY A 1172 -82.18 -6.93 50.96
CA GLY A 1172 -82.67 -7.76 52.09
C GLY A 1172 -83.92 -8.61 51.79
N LEU A 1173 -84.24 -8.84 50.52
CA LEU A 1173 -85.30 -9.74 50.05
C LEU A 1173 -84.74 -11.13 49.73
N ARG A 1174 -85.61 -12.12 49.46
CA ARG A 1174 -85.19 -13.46 49.00
C ARG A 1174 -85.56 -13.63 47.54
N GLU A 1175 -84.56 -13.82 46.71
CA GLU A 1175 -84.68 -13.83 45.25
C GLU A 1175 -84.41 -15.22 44.67
N ARG A 1176 -84.97 -15.47 43.48
CA ARG A 1176 -84.84 -16.76 42.79
C ARG A 1176 -84.75 -16.57 41.29
N ASP A 1177 -83.53 -16.57 40.79
CA ASP A 1177 -83.24 -16.31 39.40
C ASP A 1177 -82.92 -17.61 38.68
N ILE A 1178 -82.98 -17.58 37.35
CA ILE A 1178 -82.85 -18.77 36.51
C ILE A 1178 -81.91 -18.46 35.36
N ILE A 1179 -80.89 -19.29 35.16
CA ILE A 1179 -80.20 -19.40 33.87
C ILE A 1179 -80.83 -20.60 33.15
N SER A 1180 -81.33 -20.40 31.92
CA SER A 1180 -82.09 -21.44 31.21
C SER A 1180 -81.26 -22.42 30.39
N ASP A 1181 -80.05 -22.05 30.01
CA ASP A 1181 -79.26 -22.68 28.94
C ASP A 1181 -77.74 -22.68 29.19
N TYR A 1182 -77.29 -22.63 30.45
CA TYR A 1182 -75.88 -22.62 30.84
C TYR A 1182 -75.06 -23.73 30.17
N GLU A 1183 -74.02 -23.36 29.42
CA GLU A 1183 -73.11 -24.26 28.74
C GLU A 1183 -71.84 -24.56 29.58
N VAL A 1184 -71.62 -25.84 29.87
CA VAL A 1184 -70.54 -26.28 30.75
C VAL A 1184 -69.17 -26.05 30.10
N GLY A 1185 -68.31 -25.29 30.79
CA GLY A 1185 -66.96 -25.00 30.32
C GLY A 1185 -66.87 -23.84 29.33
N VAL A 1186 -68.02 -23.26 28.99
CA VAL A 1186 -68.15 -22.10 28.10
C VAL A 1186 -68.67 -20.90 28.91
N ASP A 1187 -69.72 -21.09 29.72
CA ASP A 1187 -70.32 -20.02 30.53
C ASP A 1187 -69.74 -19.92 31.95
N VAL A 1188 -69.85 -18.73 32.54
CA VAL A 1188 -69.39 -18.42 33.90
C VAL A 1188 -70.46 -17.70 34.71
N ILE A 1189 -70.53 -17.99 36.02
CA ILE A 1189 -71.35 -17.26 36.97
C ILE A 1189 -70.49 -16.24 37.71
N GLY A 1190 -70.68 -14.96 37.40
CA GLY A 1190 -69.99 -13.85 38.05
C GLY A 1190 -70.67 -13.45 39.36
N LEU A 1191 -69.90 -13.27 40.44
CA LEU A 1191 -70.39 -12.82 41.74
C LEU A 1191 -69.79 -11.46 42.09
N THR A 1192 -70.64 -10.48 42.39
CA THR A 1192 -70.22 -9.12 42.79
C THR A 1192 -70.88 -8.68 44.09
N GLY A 1193 -70.57 -7.47 44.58
CA GLY A 1193 -71.23 -6.87 45.76
C GLY A 1193 -70.98 -7.57 47.11
N GLY A 1194 -70.05 -8.53 47.16
CA GLY A 1194 -69.74 -9.33 48.36
C GLY A 1194 -70.60 -10.59 48.51
N ALA A 1195 -71.35 -10.99 47.48
CA ALA A 1195 -72.06 -12.26 47.44
C ALA A 1195 -71.07 -13.45 47.43
N THR A 1196 -71.37 -14.51 48.19
CA THR A 1196 -70.56 -15.74 48.20
C THR A 1196 -71.43 -16.97 48.09
N VAL A 1197 -70.91 -18.06 47.51
CA VAL A 1197 -71.63 -19.33 47.42
C VAL A 1197 -71.69 -19.99 48.80
N ALA A 1198 -72.91 -20.20 49.31
CA ALA A 1198 -73.17 -20.83 50.61
C ALA A 1198 -73.37 -22.34 50.52
N ASP A 1199 -74.07 -22.81 49.48
CA ASP A 1199 -74.39 -24.22 49.25
C ASP A 1199 -74.77 -24.43 47.77
N ILE A 1200 -74.48 -25.60 47.20
CA ILE A 1200 -74.91 -25.97 45.84
C ILE A 1200 -75.64 -27.31 45.92
N ARG A 1201 -76.87 -27.36 45.40
CA ARG A 1201 -77.71 -28.56 45.43
C ARG A 1201 -78.22 -28.94 44.06
N GLU A 1202 -77.97 -30.18 43.68
CA GLU A 1202 -78.57 -30.75 42.48
C GLU A 1202 -80.03 -31.16 42.73
N THR A 1203 -80.89 -30.83 41.77
CA THR A 1203 -82.28 -31.31 41.71
C THR A 1203 -82.50 -32.07 40.42
N SER A 1204 -83.65 -32.72 40.25
CA SER A 1204 -83.96 -33.48 39.03
C SER A 1204 -84.10 -32.63 37.76
N SER A 1205 -84.03 -31.30 37.84
CA SER A 1205 -84.31 -30.39 36.72
C SER A 1205 -83.46 -29.11 36.69
N ALA A 1206 -82.52 -28.95 37.62
CA ALA A 1206 -81.62 -27.78 37.72
C ALA A 1206 -80.57 -28.03 38.81
N VAL A 1207 -79.44 -27.33 38.74
CA VAL A 1207 -78.53 -27.13 39.87
C VAL A 1207 -78.91 -25.82 40.55
N VAL A 1208 -79.09 -25.86 41.87
CA VAL A 1208 -79.49 -24.69 42.66
C VAL A 1208 -78.31 -24.21 43.47
N VAL A 1209 -77.84 -23.01 43.17
CA VAL A 1209 -76.77 -22.32 43.89
C VAL A 1209 -77.41 -21.40 44.92
N TYR A 1210 -77.09 -21.59 46.20
CA TYR A 1210 -77.52 -20.70 47.27
C TYR A 1210 -76.40 -19.72 47.56
N PHE A 1211 -76.74 -18.43 47.60
CA PHE A 1211 -75.80 -17.37 47.94
C PHE A 1211 -76.03 -16.89 49.38
N ASP A 1212 -74.94 -16.62 50.09
CA ASP A 1212 -74.94 -15.85 51.33
C ASP A 1212 -74.69 -14.38 50.97
N ASP A 1213 -75.66 -13.53 51.29
CA ASP A 1213 -75.51 -12.07 51.18
C ASP A 1213 -74.98 -11.45 52.49
N PRO A 1214 -74.46 -10.21 52.45
CA PRO A 1214 -74.03 -9.48 53.65
C PRO A 1214 -75.16 -9.17 54.65
N THR A 1215 -76.43 -9.37 54.30
CA THR A 1215 -77.61 -9.00 55.11
C THR A 1215 -78.30 -10.17 55.84
N GLY A 1216 -77.91 -11.42 55.54
CA GLY A 1216 -78.42 -12.66 56.10
C GLY A 1216 -79.65 -13.24 55.38
N ALA A 1217 -79.97 -12.79 54.16
CA ALA A 1217 -80.95 -13.41 53.28
C ALA A 1217 -80.33 -14.61 52.52
N GLN A 1218 -81.16 -15.54 52.04
CA GLN A 1218 -80.72 -16.71 51.28
C GLN A 1218 -81.33 -16.65 49.89
N ASP A 1219 -80.56 -16.16 48.94
CA ASP A 1219 -80.93 -16.10 47.52
C ASP A 1219 -80.56 -17.42 46.83
N ALA A 1220 -81.27 -17.74 45.75
CA ALA A 1220 -81.07 -19.00 45.05
C ALA A 1220 -81.11 -18.85 43.53
N LEU A 1221 -80.02 -19.19 42.87
CA LEU A 1221 -79.94 -19.27 41.41
C LEU A 1221 -80.19 -20.70 40.93
N PHE A 1222 -81.11 -20.85 39.99
CA PHE A 1222 -81.42 -22.12 39.34
C PHE A 1222 -80.71 -22.17 37.99
N VAL A 1223 -79.63 -22.92 37.92
CA VAL A 1223 -78.85 -23.12 36.70
C VAL A 1223 -79.36 -24.36 35.96
N ARG A 1224 -79.68 -24.19 34.69
CA ARG A 1224 -80.15 -25.25 33.79
C ARG A 1224 -79.32 -25.19 32.52
N GLY A 1225 -79.09 -26.36 31.93
CA GLY A 1225 -78.32 -26.53 30.70
C GLY A 1225 -78.02 -28.02 30.51
N ASP A 1226 -77.60 -28.41 29.30
CA ASP A 1226 -77.25 -29.79 29.01
C ASP A 1226 -75.95 -30.18 29.73
N GLY A 1227 -76.00 -31.24 30.53
CA GLY A 1227 -74.81 -31.73 31.25
C GLY A 1227 -74.43 -30.96 32.54
N VAL A 1228 -75.23 -29.99 32.97
CA VAL A 1228 -74.95 -29.19 34.19
C VAL A 1228 -75.09 -30.02 35.47
N THR A 1229 -74.07 -29.96 36.33
CA THR A 1229 -73.94 -30.62 37.64
C THR A 1229 -73.35 -29.63 38.67
N ALA A 1230 -73.40 -29.95 39.96
CA ALA A 1230 -72.81 -29.09 40.98
C ALA A 1230 -71.28 -29.01 40.90
N ALA A 1231 -70.62 -29.93 40.21
CA ALA A 1231 -69.15 -30.01 40.13
C ALA A 1231 -68.55 -29.27 38.93
N ASN A 1232 -69.36 -28.86 37.95
CA ASN A 1232 -68.91 -28.26 36.70
C ASN A 1232 -69.51 -26.87 36.43
N LEU A 1233 -70.02 -26.21 37.49
CA LEU A 1233 -70.30 -24.78 37.45
C LEU A 1233 -69.02 -24.00 37.71
N THR A 1234 -68.76 -22.99 36.89
CA THR A 1234 -67.63 -22.08 37.05
C THR A 1234 -68.11 -20.79 37.70
N PHE A 1235 -67.39 -20.32 38.72
CA PHE A 1235 -67.70 -19.09 39.44
C PHE A 1235 -66.50 -18.15 39.42
N GLU A 1236 -66.77 -16.86 39.23
CA GLU A 1236 -65.75 -15.81 39.29
C GLU A 1236 -66.20 -14.66 40.21
N THR A 1237 -65.24 -14.00 40.86
CA THR A 1237 -65.51 -12.82 41.69
C THR A 1237 -65.25 -11.56 40.86
N ILE A 1238 -66.24 -10.68 40.77
CA ILE A 1238 -66.18 -9.44 40.00
C ILE A 1238 -66.07 -8.25 40.98
N ASP A 1239 -64.85 -7.75 41.15
CA ASP A 1239 -64.48 -6.75 42.18
C ASP A 1239 -65.00 -5.33 41.88
N THR A 1240 -65.08 -4.92 40.62
CA THR A 1240 -65.61 -3.62 40.20
C THR A 1240 -66.27 -3.69 38.83
N ILE A 1241 -67.54 -3.30 38.74
CA ILE A 1241 -68.23 -3.03 37.47
C ILE A 1241 -68.24 -1.52 37.27
N SER A 1242 -67.40 -1.01 36.36
CA SER A 1242 -67.29 0.41 36.04
C SER A 1242 -68.05 0.71 34.75
N PHE A 1243 -69.17 1.42 34.84
CA PHE A 1243 -69.92 1.89 33.66
C PHE A 1243 -69.33 3.23 33.19
N VAL A 1244 -68.91 3.31 31.92
CA VAL A 1244 -68.50 4.57 31.25
C VAL A 1244 -69.67 5.12 30.45
#